data_AF-A0A3P1BP18-F1
#
_entry.id   AF-A0A3P1BP18-F1
#
_cell.length_a   1.000
_cell.length_b   1.000
_cell.length_c   1.000
_cell.angle_alpha   90.00
_cell.angle_beta   90.00
_cell.angle_gamma   90.00
#
_symmetry.space_group_name_H-M   'P 1'
#
loop_
_entity.id
_entity.type
_entity.pdbx_description
1 polymer ?
#
loop_
_entity_poly.entity_id
_entity_poly.type
_entity_poly.pdbx_seq_one_letter_code
_entity_poly.pdbx_strand_id
1 'polypeptide(L)'
;MVICGNLNVLLPQMISPSAATWTDEFLWSKRKRGDSLADETINAILLDNQKGEIDQIFQMLVQNRNFPNPAFDVLPDRVKKIVEDYFVKTRRLPDWAEPFKLAVASDVFKQYGPKILLLLLCKSLPLCYTCWRGAKVLYRTGRLRVHDGSLDSFTRRLMETAQFVVNVLTLNSFEHDGTAIVSIQKVRLMHAVIRYHAQQHRWDVSTYGIPINQQDLVGTLLSFGVVIIDGLKQMNIELTPEESEAYLHLWKVVGHMIGVDDDLNTESAEDGRFLMNAILEQQAGRSTDGGREGIELTDACIDLMNSRLSFGPFKNLPSVFVRFFIGDQYADLLEVAKADDKDDSLAIDAIQWLDKSFRSGSDRHLLMGAVGRAFSNQMIDLLMAYYNGAKREQFYLPSALTDTWESEKPDFRIPPAQTIEEVIFYLDKVARHLRSQNNPIGLFCAVYKLVTIRVQEGLRANRFDNPVEMEQVDVGFGNRYFEALNNYFDGKTATSPWQLSFEAARTLITTDQYIFTAANAHISYDLPIVVAEVYKGKDLELFKDDFVKMNDLFGDMYDQMNDNVGRIFRPFGTMVTYFSDRIKAVEQAVMNAGREQAWTNSRALHQAKTETERQQLLKDLEAQSAKMGRLVARPPWLLRLPLMYVARKEFGTTAHKVDVMLRTALLPTIS
;
A
#
# COMPACT_ATOMS: atom_id res chain seq x y z
N MET A 1 11.31 10.39 29.47
CA MET A 1 10.87 9.28 30.34
C MET A 1 10.08 8.31 29.45
N VAL A 2 10.84 7.37 28.88
CA VAL A 2 10.48 6.07 28.28
C VAL A 2 9.07 5.89 27.69
N ILE A 3 8.96 6.00 26.37
CA ILE A 3 8.03 5.21 25.53
C ILE A 3 8.88 4.29 24.63
N CYS A 4 9.86 3.63 25.22
CA CYS A 4 10.11 2.21 24.97
C CYS A 4 9.37 1.50 26.11
N GLY A 5 8.04 1.55 26.08
CA GLY A 5 7.24 0.89 27.09
C GLY A 5 7.56 -0.60 27.02
N ASN A 6 8.10 -1.13 28.12
CA ASN A 6 8.22 -2.55 28.38
C ASN A 6 7.10 -3.33 27.69
N LEU A 7 7.45 -4.21 26.77
CA LEU A 7 6.56 -5.27 26.27
C LEU A 7 6.16 -6.26 27.40
N ASN A 8 6.61 -6.03 28.64
CA ASN A 8 6.42 -6.87 29.82
C ASN A 8 5.36 -6.38 30.83
N VAL A 9 4.39 -5.55 30.43
CA VAL A 9 3.20 -5.31 31.27
C VAL A 9 1.93 -5.34 30.43
N LEU A 10 1.59 -6.53 29.90
CA LEU A 10 0.19 -6.81 29.56
C LEU A 10 -0.55 -7.17 30.85
N LEU A 11 -1.62 -6.42 31.12
CA LEU A 11 -2.61 -6.76 32.15
C LEU A 11 -3.06 -8.23 31.97
N PRO A 12 -3.31 -9.00 33.04
CA PRO A 12 -3.59 -10.46 32.97
C PRO A 12 -4.91 -10.86 32.27
N GLN A 13 -5.56 -9.98 31.50
CA GLN A 13 -6.95 -10.16 31.06
C GLN A 13 -7.17 -10.25 29.54
N MET A 14 -6.13 -10.37 28.71
CA MET A 14 -6.28 -10.48 27.25
C MET A 14 -5.35 -11.50 26.59
N ILE A 15 -5.19 -12.69 27.18
CA ILE A 15 -4.43 -13.78 26.55
C ILE A 15 -5.46 -14.70 25.86
N SER A 16 -5.34 -14.89 24.55
CA SER A 16 -6.17 -15.84 23.81
C SER A 16 -5.88 -17.27 24.28
N PRO A 17 -6.82 -18.23 24.10
CA PRO A 17 -6.58 -19.63 24.44
C PRO A 17 -5.32 -20.21 23.78
N SER A 18 -4.97 -19.72 22.60
CA SER A 18 -3.79 -20.10 21.82
C SER A 18 -2.48 -19.69 22.51
N ALA A 19 -2.41 -18.48 23.05
CA ALA A 19 -1.21 -17.96 23.70
C ALA A 19 -0.86 -18.69 25.02
N ALA A 20 -1.85 -19.34 25.67
CA ALA A 20 -1.59 -20.21 26.82
C ALA A 20 -0.80 -21.50 26.47
N THR A 21 -0.74 -21.86 25.18
CA THR A 21 -0.05 -23.09 24.72
C THR A 21 1.42 -22.86 24.34
N TRP A 22 1.82 -21.62 24.04
CA TRP A 22 3.17 -21.28 23.57
C TRP A 22 4.15 -21.02 24.72
N THR A 23 4.30 -22.02 25.60
CA THR A 23 5.31 -21.99 26.66
C THR A 23 6.73 -22.15 26.10
N ASP A 24 7.74 -21.79 26.88
CA ASP A 24 9.16 -21.97 26.50
C ASP A 24 9.49 -23.41 26.11
N GLU A 25 8.94 -24.39 26.84
CA GLU A 25 9.14 -25.81 26.57
C GLU A 25 8.46 -26.23 25.26
N PHE A 26 7.22 -25.76 25.02
CA PHE A 26 6.51 -26.03 23.78
C PHE A 26 7.28 -25.47 22.58
N LEU A 27 7.69 -24.20 22.63
CA LEU A 27 8.45 -23.57 21.56
C LEU A 27 9.79 -24.28 21.36
N TRP A 28 10.49 -24.69 22.43
CA TRP A 28 11.71 -25.48 22.32
C TRP A 28 11.47 -26.84 21.64
N SER A 29 10.34 -27.50 21.92
CA SER A 29 9.97 -28.75 21.26
C SER A 29 9.82 -28.57 19.74
N LYS A 30 9.32 -27.41 19.30
CA LYS A 30 9.18 -27.06 17.88
C LYS A 30 10.52 -26.85 17.18
N ARG A 31 11.59 -26.54 17.91
CA ARG A 31 12.96 -26.54 17.34
C ARG A 31 13.46 -27.92 16.91
N LYS A 32 12.84 -28.98 17.42
CA LYS A 32 13.20 -30.37 17.12
C LYS A 32 12.35 -30.99 16.01
N ARG A 33 11.50 -30.19 15.35
CA ARG A 33 10.58 -30.65 14.29
C ARG A 33 10.86 -29.92 12.99
N GLY A 34 11.03 -30.67 11.91
CA GLY A 34 11.11 -30.17 10.53
C GLY A 34 9.75 -30.23 9.83
N ASP A 35 9.75 -30.65 8.56
CA ASP A 35 8.52 -30.82 7.76
C ASP A 35 8.60 -32.19 7.08
N SER A 36 7.93 -33.18 7.66
CA SER A 36 8.03 -34.58 7.25
C SER A 36 7.62 -34.79 5.80
N LEU A 37 6.58 -34.11 5.33
CA LEU A 37 6.10 -34.24 3.95
C LEU A 37 7.18 -33.82 2.95
N ALA A 38 7.79 -32.64 3.16
CA ALA A 38 8.85 -32.15 2.29
C ALA A 38 10.16 -32.94 2.47
N ASP A 39 10.52 -33.30 3.72
CA ASP A 39 11.72 -34.09 4.03
C ASP A 39 11.67 -35.48 3.39
N GLU A 40 10.54 -36.18 3.47
CA GLU A 40 10.33 -37.49 2.83
C GLU A 40 10.40 -37.39 1.30
N THR A 41 9.83 -36.33 0.72
CA THR A 41 9.89 -36.07 -0.72
C THR A 41 11.33 -35.90 -1.18
N ILE A 42 12.11 -35.07 -0.47
CA ILE A 42 13.53 -34.85 -0.78
C ILE A 42 14.34 -36.12 -0.54
N ASN A 43 14.13 -36.83 0.57
CA ASN A 43 14.82 -38.09 0.85
C ASN A 43 14.57 -39.12 -0.27
N ALA A 44 13.34 -39.22 -0.77
CA ALA A 44 13.02 -40.11 -1.88
C ALA A 44 13.76 -39.73 -3.17
N ILE A 45 13.80 -38.43 -3.51
CA ILE A 45 14.56 -37.92 -4.67
C ILE A 45 16.06 -38.23 -4.51
N LEU A 46 16.61 -38.05 -3.31
CA LEU A 46 18.04 -38.16 -3.04
C LEU A 46 18.54 -39.59 -2.85
N LEU A 47 17.68 -40.52 -2.43
CA LEU A 47 18.02 -41.93 -2.28
C LEU A 47 18.11 -42.69 -3.61
N ASP A 48 17.29 -42.30 -4.60
CA ASP A 48 17.28 -42.94 -5.93
C ASP A 48 18.24 -42.27 -6.94
N ASN A 49 18.84 -41.11 -6.62
CA ASN A 49 19.71 -40.36 -7.55
C ASN A 49 21.23 -40.45 -7.25
N GLN A 50 21.99 -40.86 -8.26
CA GLN A 50 23.45 -40.84 -8.27
C GLN A 50 23.99 -39.40 -8.42
N LYS A 51 24.32 -38.73 -7.31
CA LYS A 51 25.26 -37.59 -7.14
C LYS A 51 25.29 -36.38 -8.13
N GLY A 52 24.51 -36.33 -9.21
CA GLY A 52 24.62 -35.31 -10.27
C GLY A 52 23.31 -34.71 -10.76
N GLU A 53 22.15 -35.33 -10.49
CA GLU A 53 20.85 -34.89 -11.05
C GLU A 53 20.05 -33.98 -10.11
N ILE A 54 20.50 -33.76 -8.87
CA ILE A 54 19.83 -32.90 -7.88
C ILE A 54 19.78 -31.45 -8.39
N ASP A 55 20.92 -30.94 -8.86
CA ASP A 55 21.01 -29.60 -9.43
C ASP A 55 20.16 -29.44 -10.69
N GLN A 56 20.00 -30.51 -11.48
CA GLN A 56 19.09 -30.53 -12.64
C GLN A 56 17.62 -30.51 -12.22
N ILE A 57 17.20 -31.35 -11.27
CA ILE A 57 15.83 -31.32 -10.73
C ILE A 57 15.51 -29.94 -10.14
N PHE A 58 16.46 -29.32 -9.41
CA PHE A 58 16.29 -27.95 -8.90
C PHE A 58 16.23 -26.91 -10.01
N GLN A 59 17.09 -26.98 -11.04
CA GLN A 59 17.01 -26.08 -12.19
C GLN A 59 15.71 -26.26 -12.98
N MET A 60 15.22 -27.50 -13.14
CA MET A 60 13.99 -27.83 -13.84
C MET A 60 12.74 -27.40 -13.05
N LEU A 61 12.77 -27.51 -11.72
CA LEU A 61 11.76 -26.93 -10.84
C LEU A 61 11.79 -25.39 -10.88
N VAL A 62 12.95 -24.76 -11.05
CA VAL A 62 13.07 -23.31 -11.20
C VAL A 62 12.47 -22.83 -12.53
N GLN A 63 12.77 -23.51 -13.64
CA GLN A 63 12.43 -23.07 -15.00
C GLN A 63 10.99 -23.41 -15.45
N ASN A 64 10.39 -24.51 -14.98
CA ASN A 64 9.05 -24.94 -15.42
C ASN A 64 7.97 -24.64 -14.37
N ARG A 65 6.92 -23.91 -14.80
CA ARG A 65 5.79 -23.48 -13.96
C ARG A 65 4.51 -24.30 -14.18
N ASN A 66 4.47 -25.15 -15.20
CA ASN A 66 3.28 -25.94 -15.56
C ASN A 66 3.19 -27.25 -14.75
N PHE A 67 1.97 -27.64 -14.39
CA PHE A 67 1.66 -28.92 -13.72
C PHE A 67 0.62 -29.73 -14.52
N PRO A 68 0.79 -31.07 -14.66
CA PRO A 68 1.96 -31.86 -14.25
C PRO A 68 3.22 -31.40 -15.01
N ASN A 69 4.35 -31.32 -14.30
CA ASN A 69 5.58 -30.81 -14.87
C ASN A 69 6.21 -31.94 -15.70
N PRO A 70 6.37 -31.78 -17.04
CA PRO A 70 6.99 -32.82 -17.88
C PRO A 70 8.42 -33.16 -17.42
N ALA A 71 9.05 -32.27 -16.64
CA ALA A 71 10.32 -32.52 -15.99
C ALA A 71 10.32 -33.74 -15.04
N PHE A 72 9.15 -34.23 -14.59
CA PHE A 72 9.08 -35.40 -13.73
C PHE A 72 8.98 -36.72 -14.49
N ASP A 73 8.80 -36.67 -15.82
CA ASP A 73 8.71 -37.88 -16.65
C ASP A 73 10.04 -38.65 -16.74
N VAL A 74 11.16 -38.00 -16.42
CA VAL A 74 12.50 -38.62 -16.36
C VAL A 74 12.75 -39.37 -15.05
N LEU A 75 11.92 -39.17 -14.03
CA LEU A 75 12.09 -39.79 -12.72
C LEU A 75 11.56 -41.23 -12.73
N PRO A 76 12.16 -42.17 -11.96
CA PRO A 76 11.58 -43.50 -11.74
C PRO A 76 10.13 -43.40 -11.25
N ASP A 77 9.24 -44.31 -11.69
CA ASP A 77 7.80 -44.26 -11.39
C ASP A 77 7.48 -44.05 -9.91
N ARG A 78 8.26 -44.68 -9.03
CA ARG A 78 8.14 -44.53 -7.58
C ARG A 78 8.42 -43.09 -7.12
N VAL A 79 9.53 -42.49 -7.58
CA VAL A 79 9.93 -41.13 -7.23
C VAL A 79 8.97 -40.12 -7.87
N LYS A 80 8.61 -40.32 -9.13
CA LYS A 80 7.61 -39.52 -9.85
C LYS A 80 6.32 -39.41 -9.05
N LYS A 81 5.77 -40.54 -8.60
CA LYS A 81 4.54 -40.56 -7.80
C LYS A 81 4.67 -39.77 -6.49
N ILE A 82 5.79 -39.91 -5.78
CA ILE A 82 6.03 -39.18 -4.52
C ILE A 82 6.08 -37.66 -4.77
N VAL A 83 6.77 -37.25 -5.83
CA VAL A 83 6.89 -35.83 -6.20
C VAL A 83 5.54 -35.27 -6.66
N GLU A 84 4.81 -35.99 -7.51
CA GLU A 84 3.46 -35.59 -7.93
C GLU A 84 2.49 -35.49 -6.74
N ASP A 85 2.49 -36.47 -5.84
CA ASP A 85 1.68 -36.46 -4.61
C ASP A 85 2.00 -35.24 -3.73
N TYR A 86 3.27 -34.85 -3.61
CA TYR A 86 3.67 -33.64 -2.89
C TYR A 86 3.02 -32.39 -3.49
N PHE A 87 3.13 -32.19 -4.79
CA PHE A 87 2.58 -31.01 -5.47
C PHE A 87 1.05 -30.99 -5.45
N VAL A 88 0.40 -32.15 -5.59
CA VAL A 88 -1.06 -32.26 -5.48
C VAL A 88 -1.54 -31.91 -4.07
N LYS A 89 -0.90 -32.47 -3.03
CA LYS A 89 -1.28 -32.23 -1.63
C LYS A 89 -1.07 -30.77 -1.22
N THR A 90 0.02 -30.15 -1.65
CA THR A 90 0.40 -28.79 -1.23
C THR A 90 -0.19 -27.68 -2.10
N ARG A 91 -0.92 -28.03 -3.16
CA ARG A 91 -1.58 -27.06 -4.07
C ARG A 91 -2.90 -26.53 -3.52
N ARG A 92 -3.56 -27.29 -2.64
CA ARG A 92 -4.89 -26.91 -2.12
C ARG A 92 -4.73 -25.87 -1.00
N LEU A 93 -5.47 -24.76 -1.13
CA LEU A 93 -5.61 -23.80 -0.04
C LEU A 93 -6.36 -24.44 1.13
N PRO A 94 -6.07 -24.04 2.39
CA PRO A 94 -6.85 -24.53 3.52
C PRO A 94 -8.31 -24.08 3.41
N ASP A 95 -9.24 -24.88 3.92
CA ASP A 95 -10.70 -24.62 3.77
C ASP A 95 -11.15 -23.31 4.45
N TRP A 96 -10.38 -22.81 5.41
CA TRP A 96 -10.60 -21.53 6.07
C TRP A 96 -9.99 -20.33 5.32
N ALA A 97 -9.32 -20.52 4.18
CA ALA A 97 -8.77 -19.43 3.39
C ALA A 97 -9.88 -18.58 2.75
N GLU A 98 -10.09 -17.38 3.28
CA GLU A 98 -11.05 -16.41 2.74
C GLU A 98 -10.50 -15.63 1.53
N PRO A 99 -11.09 -15.78 0.31
CA PRO A 99 -10.60 -15.10 -0.89
C PRO A 99 -10.64 -13.58 -0.83
N PHE A 100 -11.65 -13.01 -0.15
CA PHE A 100 -11.77 -11.56 -0.01
C PHE A 100 -10.63 -10.97 0.83
N LYS A 101 -10.23 -11.63 1.91
CA LYS A 101 -9.08 -11.23 2.73
C LYS A 101 -7.77 -11.31 1.94
N LEU A 102 -7.60 -12.31 1.07
CA LEU A 102 -6.44 -12.40 0.18
C LEU A 102 -6.38 -11.22 -0.82
N ALA A 103 -7.53 -10.79 -1.35
CA ALA A 103 -7.62 -9.63 -2.22
C ALA A 103 -7.28 -8.32 -1.47
N VAL A 104 -7.85 -8.10 -0.28
CA VAL A 104 -7.55 -6.92 0.55
C VAL A 104 -6.07 -6.86 0.93
N ALA A 105 -5.46 -7.99 1.31
CA ALA A 105 -4.03 -8.06 1.59
C ALA A 105 -3.17 -7.70 0.36
N SER A 106 -3.63 -8.09 -0.84
CA SER A 106 -2.98 -7.72 -2.10
C SER A 106 -3.10 -6.21 -2.37
N ASP A 107 -4.22 -5.58 -2.01
CA ASP A 107 -4.39 -4.13 -2.09
C ASP A 107 -3.48 -3.38 -1.11
N VAL A 108 -3.31 -3.89 0.11
CA VAL A 108 -2.33 -3.36 1.09
C VAL A 108 -0.93 -3.37 0.49
N PHE A 109 -0.52 -4.47 -0.15
CA PHE A 109 0.78 -4.55 -0.80
C PHE A 109 0.88 -3.65 -2.03
N LYS A 110 -0.16 -3.59 -2.87
CA LYS A 110 -0.22 -2.65 -3.98
C LYS A 110 0.00 -1.21 -3.52
N GLN A 111 -0.57 -0.83 -2.39
CA GLN A 111 -0.47 0.52 -1.85
C GLN A 111 0.87 0.82 -1.13
N TYR A 112 1.41 -0.15 -0.39
CA TYR A 112 2.56 0.07 0.51
C TYR A 112 3.79 -0.77 0.17
N GLY A 113 3.79 -1.50 -0.94
CA GLY A 113 4.82 -2.47 -1.32
C GLY A 113 6.26 -1.98 -1.22
N PRO A 114 6.64 -0.81 -1.79
CA PRO A 114 7.99 -0.29 -1.64
C PRO A 114 8.41 -0.06 -0.18
N LYS A 115 7.46 0.33 0.67
CA LYS A 115 7.69 0.53 2.12
C LYS A 115 7.76 -0.82 2.86
N ILE A 116 6.93 -1.78 2.47
CA ILE A 116 6.99 -3.16 2.98
C ILE A 116 8.35 -3.77 2.64
N LEU A 117 8.81 -3.66 1.39
CA LEU A 117 10.12 -4.17 0.95
C LEU A 117 11.28 -3.46 1.64
N LEU A 118 11.17 -2.16 1.92
CA LEU A 118 12.11 -1.44 2.77
C LEU A 118 12.13 -2.02 4.19
N LEU A 119 10.97 -2.18 4.83
CA LEU A 119 10.85 -2.74 6.17
C LEU A 119 11.41 -4.17 6.25
N LEU A 120 11.31 -4.96 5.18
CA LEU A 120 12.00 -6.24 5.13
C LEU A 120 13.51 -6.09 5.30
N LEU A 121 14.12 -5.11 4.64
CA LEU A 121 15.56 -4.88 4.65
C LEU A 121 16.08 -4.28 5.97
N CYS A 122 15.35 -3.31 6.54
CA CYS A 122 15.83 -2.57 7.72
C CYS A 122 15.18 -2.96 9.05
N LYS A 123 14.11 -3.77 9.03
CA LYS A 123 13.41 -4.26 10.24
C LYS A 123 13.38 -5.77 10.30
N SER A 124 12.71 -6.43 9.37
CA SER A 124 12.44 -7.88 9.47
C SER A 124 13.72 -8.71 9.41
N LEU A 125 14.59 -8.47 8.42
CA LEU A 125 15.86 -9.20 8.30
C LEU A 125 16.79 -8.98 9.50
N PRO A 126 17.13 -7.73 9.91
CA PRO A 126 17.95 -7.51 11.10
C PRO A 126 17.33 -8.13 12.36
N LEU A 127 16.02 -8.02 12.57
CA LEU A 127 15.37 -8.65 13.71
C LEU A 127 15.52 -10.18 13.69
N CYS A 128 15.34 -10.83 12.53
CA CYS A 128 15.59 -12.27 12.38
C CYS A 128 17.07 -12.64 12.61
N TYR A 129 18.02 -11.76 12.30
CA TYR A 129 19.44 -11.99 12.53
C TYR A 129 19.83 -11.94 14.02
N THR A 130 18.98 -11.39 14.88
CA THR A 130 19.15 -11.52 16.35
C THR A 130 18.94 -12.94 16.84
N CYS A 131 18.14 -13.75 16.12
CA CYS A 131 17.92 -15.16 16.42
C CYS A 131 19.16 -15.98 16.01
N TRP A 132 20.19 -15.98 16.84
CA TRP A 132 21.52 -16.49 16.50
C TRP A 132 21.54 -17.95 16.00
N ARG A 133 20.64 -18.81 16.53
CA ARG A 133 20.51 -20.21 16.07
C ARG A 133 20.00 -20.29 14.64
N GLY A 134 18.99 -19.48 14.30
CA GLY A 134 18.47 -19.37 12.93
C GLY A 134 19.49 -18.72 11.98
N ALA A 135 20.15 -17.65 12.42
CA ALA A 135 21.20 -16.97 11.66
C ALA A 135 22.35 -17.92 11.26
N LYS A 136 22.68 -18.90 12.12
CA LYS A 136 23.69 -19.92 11.82
C LYS A 136 23.36 -20.75 10.58
N VAL A 137 22.08 -21.06 10.33
CA VAL A 137 21.65 -21.80 9.14
C VAL A 137 21.96 -20.99 7.89
N LEU A 138 21.54 -19.71 7.89
CA LEU A 138 21.76 -18.78 6.77
C LEU A 138 23.25 -18.63 6.47
N TYR A 139 24.06 -18.45 7.51
CA TYR A 139 25.49 -18.27 7.38
C TYR A 139 26.20 -19.51 6.81
N ARG A 140 25.88 -20.71 7.32
CA ARG A 140 26.49 -21.97 6.85
C ARG A 140 26.09 -22.34 5.42
N THR A 141 24.90 -21.95 4.96
CA THR A 141 24.51 -22.17 3.56
C THR A 141 25.39 -21.39 2.57
N GLY A 142 26.11 -20.36 3.05
CA GLY A 142 27.04 -19.57 2.26
C GLY A 142 26.39 -18.65 1.21
N ARG A 143 25.07 -18.70 1.03
CA ARG A 143 24.35 -17.92 0.01
C ARG A 143 24.11 -16.46 0.42
N LEU A 144 24.11 -16.17 1.72
CA LEU A 144 23.98 -14.82 2.27
C LEU A 144 25.31 -14.25 2.80
N ARG A 145 26.39 -15.02 2.73
CA ARG A 145 27.71 -14.57 3.14
C ARG A 145 28.29 -13.66 2.07
N VAL A 146 28.89 -12.56 2.50
CA VAL A 146 29.76 -11.74 1.67
C VAL A 146 31.05 -12.55 1.45
N HIS A 147 31.18 -13.15 0.27
CA HIS A 147 32.45 -13.73 -0.17
C HIS A 147 33.29 -12.60 -0.76
N ASP A 148 34.61 -12.65 -0.63
CA ASP A 148 35.59 -11.76 -1.29
C ASP A 148 35.39 -10.23 -1.19
N GLY A 149 34.48 -9.75 -0.34
CA GLY A 149 34.09 -8.35 -0.25
C GLY A 149 32.96 -7.94 -1.20
N SER A 150 32.46 -8.85 -2.04
CA SER A 150 31.31 -8.59 -2.93
C SER A 150 29.96 -8.88 -2.26
N LEU A 151 29.02 -7.92 -2.42
CA LEU A 151 27.63 -8.07 -1.98
C LEU A 151 26.79 -8.94 -2.93
N ASP A 152 27.32 -9.41 -4.06
CA ASP A 152 26.53 -10.03 -5.13
C ASP A 152 25.70 -11.23 -4.67
N SER A 153 26.27 -12.15 -3.88
CA SER A 153 25.52 -13.31 -3.41
C SER A 153 24.40 -12.91 -2.44
N PHE A 154 24.68 -11.93 -1.56
CA PHE A 154 23.70 -11.39 -0.63
C PHE A 154 22.56 -10.68 -1.37
N THR A 155 22.90 -9.75 -2.29
CA THR A 155 21.93 -9.03 -3.12
C THR A 155 21.06 -10.01 -3.91
N ARG A 156 21.66 -11.03 -4.53
CA ARG A 156 20.90 -12.06 -5.24
C ARG A 156 19.88 -12.74 -4.35
N ARG A 157 20.28 -13.16 -3.15
CA ARG A 157 19.37 -13.85 -2.23
C ARG A 157 18.29 -12.92 -1.69
N LEU A 158 18.61 -11.64 -1.44
CA LEU A 158 17.62 -10.64 -1.06
C LEU A 158 16.56 -10.46 -2.16
N MET A 159 16.99 -10.38 -3.43
CA MET A 159 16.09 -10.23 -4.56
C MET A 159 15.21 -11.48 -4.76
N GLU A 160 15.72 -12.69 -4.48
CA GLU A 160 14.89 -13.90 -4.45
C GLU A 160 13.78 -13.82 -3.37
N THR A 161 14.10 -13.31 -2.19
CA THR A 161 13.11 -13.08 -1.12
C THR A 161 12.11 -12.00 -1.52
N ALA A 162 12.55 -10.89 -2.12
CA ALA A 162 11.67 -9.84 -2.60
C ALA A 162 10.71 -10.36 -3.67
N GLN A 163 11.20 -11.18 -4.62
CA GLN A 163 10.37 -11.81 -5.63
C GLN A 163 9.35 -12.77 -5.01
N PHE A 164 9.73 -13.55 -4.00
CA PHE A 164 8.79 -14.40 -3.27
C PHE A 164 7.66 -13.57 -2.66
N VAL A 165 8.00 -12.47 -1.98
CA VAL A 165 7.01 -11.55 -1.37
C VAL A 165 6.08 -10.97 -2.43
N VAL A 166 6.60 -10.51 -3.57
CA VAL A 166 5.77 -10.04 -4.69
C VAL A 166 4.86 -11.14 -5.21
N ASN A 167 5.38 -12.36 -5.38
CA ASN A 167 4.60 -13.48 -5.92
C ASN A 167 3.43 -13.88 -5.01
N VAL A 168 3.55 -13.71 -3.69
CA VAL A 168 2.48 -14.08 -2.73
C VAL A 168 1.55 -12.93 -2.38
N LEU A 169 1.99 -11.67 -2.55
CA LEU A 169 1.18 -10.49 -2.22
C LEU A 169 0.53 -9.81 -3.45
N THR A 170 0.70 -10.37 -4.65
CA THR A 170 0.02 -9.87 -5.85
C THR A 170 -1.41 -10.42 -5.93
N LEU A 171 -2.34 -9.60 -6.42
CA LEU A 171 -3.72 -10.00 -6.69
C LEU A 171 -3.78 -11.26 -7.58
N ASN A 172 -4.75 -12.13 -7.31
CA ASN A 172 -5.01 -13.40 -8.02
C ASN A 172 -3.86 -14.42 -7.98
N SER A 173 -2.79 -14.16 -7.22
CA SER A 173 -1.65 -15.07 -7.13
C SER A 173 -1.96 -16.42 -6.48
N PHE A 174 -3.08 -16.53 -5.75
CA PHE A 174 -3.59 -17.76 -5.13
C PHE A 174 -4.70 -18.45 -5.95
N GLU A 175 -5.02 -17.99 -7.17
CA GLU A 175 -5.93 -18.71 -8.07
C GLU A 175 -5.34 -20.06 -8.50
N HIS A 176 -6.13 -20.87 -9.23
CA HIS A 176 -5.69 -22.16 -9.75
C HIS A 176 -4.44 -21.98 -10.63
N ASP A 177 -3.32 -22.64 -10.27
CA ASP A 177 -1.98 -22.45 -10.89
C ASP A 177 -1.34 -21.06 -10.69
N GLY A 178 -1.84 -20.27 -9.73
CA GLY A 178 -1.29 -18.97 -9.39
C GLY A 178 0.16 -19.00 -8.92
N THR A 179 0.87 -17.89 -9.15
CA THR A 179 2.32 -17.77 -8.88
C THR A 179 2.68 -17.95 -7.41
N ALA A 180 1.77 -17.66 -6.48
CA ALA A 180 2.00 -17.82 -5.04
C ALA A 180 2.15 -19.30 -4.69
N ILE A 181 1.21 -20.15 -5.13
CA ILE A 181 1.18 -21.59 -4.84
C ILE A 181 2.51 -22.23 -5.26
N VAL A 182 2.89 -22.02 -6.51
CA VAL A 182 4.11 -22.57 -7.09
C VAL A 182 5.36 -22.06 -6.35
N SER A 183 5.37 -20.78 -5.98
CA SER A 183 6.50 -20.17 -5.26
C SER A 183 6.63 -20.73 -3.84
N ILE A 184 5.52 -20.92 -3.12
CA ILE A 184 5.49 -21.49 -1.76
C ILE A 184 5.97 -22.95 -1.76
N GLN A 185 5.47 -23.78 -2.68
CA GLN A 185 5.90 -25.17 -2.83
C GLN A 185 7.40 -25.28 -3.12
N LYS A 186 7.93 -24.42 -3.99
CA LYS A 186 9.36 -24.36 -4.29
C LYS A 186 10.21 -24.02 -3.07
N VAL A 187 9.82 -22.99 -2.31
CA VAL A 187 10.54 -22.60 -1.10
C VAL A 187 10.48 -23.71 -0.03
N ARG A 188 9.32 -24.36 0.12
CA ARG A 188 9.14 -25.47 1.07
C ARG A 188 10.06 -26.67 0.74
N LEU A 189 10.20 -27.05 -0.53
CA LEU A 189 11.18 -28.08 -0.94
C LEU A 189 12.63 -27.63 -0.77
N MET A 190 12.95 -26.36 -1.06
CA MET A 190 14.28 -25.81 -0.80
C MET A 190 14.66 -25.90 0.68
N HIS A 191 13.70 -25.66 1.59
CA HIS A 191 13.94 -25.80 3.03
C HIS A 191 14.28 -27.24 3.43
N ALA A 192 13.58 -28.23 2.87
CA ALA A 192 13.88 -29.65 3.10
C ALA A 192 15.28 -30.05 2.58
N VAL A 193 15.74 -29.48 1.45
CA VAL A 193 17.10 -29.70 0.97
C VAL A 193 18.17 -29.06 1.83
N ILE A 194 17.92 -27.84 2.33
CA ILE A 194 18.84 -27.23 3.30
C ILE A 194 18.94 -28.10 4.56
N ARG A 195 17.81 -28.62 5.05
CA ARG A 195 17.77 -29.59 6.17
C ARG A 195 18.63 -30.81 5.89
N TYR A 196 18.41 -31.47 4.75
CA TYR A 196 19.16 -32.65 4.34
C TYR A 196 20.68 -32.38 4.31
N HIS A 197 21.13 -31.36 3.58
CA HIS A 197 22.56 -31.08 3.45
C HIS A 197 23.20 -30.66 4.77
N ALA A 198 22.52 -29.85 5.57
CA ALA A 198 23.05 -29.47 6.88
C ALA A 198 23.29 -30.71 7.77
N GLN A 199 22.37 -31.69 7.76
CA GLN A 199 22.57 -32.95 8.47
C GLN A 199 23.77 -33.75 7.93
N GLN A 200 23.97 -33.80 6.61
CA GLN A 200 25.15 -34.45 6.01
C GLN A 200 26.47 -33.76 6.40
N HIS A 201 26.44 -32.45 6.70
CA HIS A 201 27.59 -31.65 7.08
C HIS A 201 27.73 -31.44 8.59
N ARG A 202 27.35 -32.45 9.40
CA ARG A 202 27.56 -32.49 10.86
C ARG A 202 26.95 -31.28 11.59
N TRP A 203 25.71 -30.96 11.27
CA TRP A 203 24.95 -29.94 12.00
C TRP A 203 24.72 -30.36 13.46
N ASP A 204 24.97 -29.44 14.40
CA ASP A 204 24.73 -29.67 15.82
C ASP A 204 23.27 -29.39 16.18
N VAL A 205 22.45 -30.44 16.08
CA VAL A 205 21.03 -30.39 16.43
C VAL A 205 20.80 -30.07 17.90
N SER A 206 21.74 -30.42 18.79
CA SER A 206 21.56 -30.21 20.24
C SER A 206 21.63 -28.73 20.61
N THR A 207 22.53 -27.99 19.98
CA THR A 207 22.71 -26.55 20.21
C THR A 207 21.71 -25.71 19.41
N TYR A 208 21.57 -26.01 18.11
CA TYR A 208 20.83 -25.14 17.20
C TYR A 208 19.41 -25.63 16.88
N GLY A 209 19.02 -26.85 17.26
CA GLY A 209 17.80 -27.50 16.77
C GLY A 209 17.97 -28.02 15.34
N ILE A 210 16.91 -28.56 14.75
CA ILE A 210 16.93 -28.94 13.33
C ILE A 210 16.99 -27.65 12.48
N PRO A 211 17.77 -27.58 11.40
CA PRO A 211 17.77 -26.42 10.51
C PRO A 211 16.36 -26.12 9.99
N ILE A 212 15.94 -24.85 9.96
CA ILE A 212 14.60 -24.47 9.45
C ILE A 212 13.49 -25.30 10.10
N ASN A 213 13.56 -25.40 11.43
CA ASN A 213 12.56 -26.06 12.25
C ASN A 213 11.27 -25.23 12.34
N GLN A 214 10.22 -25.81 12.92
CA GLN A 214 8.90 -25.17 13.04
C GLN A 214 8.93 -23.82 13.77
N GLN A 215 9.76 -23.66 14.81
CA GLN A 215 9.90 -22.37 15.51
C GLN A 215 10.57 -21.31 14.64
N ASP A 216 11.67 -21.65 13.97
CA ASP A 216 12.36 -20.72 13.07
C ASP A 216 11.48 -20.35 11.86
N LEU A 217 10.70 -21.33 11.37
CA LEU A 217 9.77 -21.13 10.25
C LEU A 217 8.65 -20.15 10.61
N VAL A 218 7.95 -20.34 11.75
CA VAL A 218 6.91 -19.41 12.18
C VAL A 218 7.50 -18.06 12.61
N GLY A 219 8.65 -18.02 13.28
CA GLY A 219 9.30 -16.76 13.67
C GLY A 219 9.67 -15.90 12.46
N THR A 220 10.13 -16.54 11.38
CA THR A 220 10.36 -15.86 10.10
C THR A 220 9.03 -15.45 9.44
N LEU A 221 7.98 -16.28 9.47
CA LEU A 221 6.66 -15.93 8.94
C LEU A 221 6.08 -14.67 9.63
N LEU A 222 6.20 -14.58 10.96
CA LEU A 222 5.77 -13.43 11.75
C LEU A 222 6.55 -12.16 11.38
N SER A 223 7.80 -12.28 10.93
CA SER A 223 8.60 -11.14 10.47
C SER A 223 8.12 -10.54 9.15
N PHE A 224 7.38 -11.32 8.33
CA PHE A 224 6.68 -10.81 7.14
C PHE A 224 5.26 -10.30 7.43
N GLY A 225 4.62 -10.84 8.48
CA GLY A 225 3.29 -10.46 8.93
C GLY A 225 3.32 -9.30 9.93
N VAL A 226 3.21 -9.63 11.21
CA VAL A 226 2.98 -8.64 12.28
C VAL A 226 4.10 -7.61 12.44
N VAL A 227 5.36 -8.01 12.21
CA VAL A 227 6.51 -7.08 12.27
C VAL A 227 6.44 -6.02 11.17
N ILE A 228 5.90 -6.36 9.99
CA ILE A 228 5.67 -5.39 8.92
C ILE A 228 4.57 -4.41 9.30
N ILE A 229 3.47 -4.87 9.91
CA ILE A 229 2.40 -3.99 10.40
C ILE A 229 2.95 -3.01 11.44
N ASP A 230 3.77 -3.47 12.38
CA ASP A 230 4.44 -2.61 13.36
C ASP A 230 5.40 -1.62 12.69
N GLY A 231 6.12 -2.07 11.66
CA GLY A 231 7.01 -1.22 10.86
C GLY A 231 6.26 -0.12 10.11
N LEU A 232 5.13 -0.45 9.49
CA LEU A 232 4.27 0.52 8.81
C LEU A 232 3.73 1.56 9.81
N LYS A 233 3.31 1.11 11.00
CA LYS A 233 2.88 2.01 12.07
C LYS A 233 4.01 2.94 12.53
N GLN A 234 5.25 2.44 12.65
CA GLN A 234 6.42 3.28 12.94
C GLN A 234 6.69 4.32 11.84
N MET A 235 6.30 4.03 10.59
CA MET A 235 6.33 4.97 9.46
C MET A 235 5.08 5.87 9.37
N ASN A 236 4.23 5.89 10.40
CA ASN A 236 2.97 6.64 10.44
C ASN A 236 1.95 6.20 9.39
N ILE A 237 1.98 4.91 9.04
CA ILE A 237 1.01 4.25 8.18
C ILE A 237 0.23 3.28 9.06
N GLU A 238 -0.98 3.67 9.43
CA GLU A 238 -1.90 2.80 10.16
C GLU A 238 -2.81 2.09 9.18
N LEU A 239 -2.73 0.77 9.17
CA LEU A 239 -3.71 -0.07 8.48
C LEU A 239 -5.01 -0.07 9.29
N THR A 240 -6.14 -0.09 8.60
CA THR A 240 -7.44 -0.35 9.22
C THR A 240 -7.47 -1.74 9.86
N PRO A 241 -8.34 -2.00 10.85
CA PRO A 241 -8.50 -3.32 11.44
C PRO A 241 -8.72 -4.42 10.37
N GLU A 242 -9.53 -4.13 9.36
CA GLU A 242 -9.83 -5.04 8.26
C GLU A 242 -8.61 -5.33 7.37
N GLU A 243 -7.83 -4.30 7.03
CA GLU A 243 -6.57 -4.46 6.28
C GLU A 243 -5.53 -5.24 7.07
N SER A 244 -5.41 -4.97 8.38
CA SER A 244 -4.48 -5.67 9.27
C SER A 244 -4.86 -7.15 9.40
N GLU A 245 -6.14 -7.45 9.62
CA GLU A 245 -6.65 -8.83 9.69
C GLU A 245 -6.44 -9.55 8.36
N ALA A 246 -6.77 -8.91 7.23
CA ALA A 246 -6.59 -9.46 5.91
C ALA A 246 -5.11 -9.76 5.60
N TYR A 247 -4.20 -8.83 5.92
CA TYR A 247 -2.76 -8.99 5.69
C TYR A 247 -2.20 -10.16 6.52
N LEU A 248 -2.59 -10.28 7.79
CA LEU A 248 -2.20 -11.42 8.64
C LEU A 248 -2.83 -12.73 8.16
N HIS A 249 -4.08 -12.71 7.71
CA HIS A 249 -4.75 -13.87 7.15
C HIS A 249 -4.03 -14.43 5.92
N LEU A 250 -3.55 -13.55 5.03
CA LEU A 250 -2.73 -13.98 3.89
C LEU A 250 -1.45 -14.69 4.37
N TRP A 251 -0.74 -14.12 5.34
CA TRP A 251 0.46 -14.77 5.90
C TRP A 251 0.15 -16.06 6.65
N LYS A 252 -1.02 -16.18 7.28
CA LYS A 252 -1.52 -17.44 7.85
C LYS A 252 -1.70 -18.51 6.77
N VAL A 253 -2.31 -18.16 5.63
CA VAL A 253 -2.44 -19.05 4.47
C VAL A 253 -1.07 -19.47 3.95
N VAL A 254 -0.15 -18.51 3.76
CA VAL A 254 1.24 -18.80 3.36
C VAL A 254 1.93 -19.74 4.36
N GLY A 255 1.74 -19.50 5.66
CA GLY A 255 2.26 -20.33 6.75
C GLY A 255 1.82 -21.78 6.67
N HIS A 256 0.51 -22.02 6.51
CA HIS A 256 -0.01 -23.36 6.33
C HIS A 256 0.57 -24.04 5.07
N MET A 257 0.59 -23.33 3.94
CA MET A 257 1.09 -23.89 2.67
C MET A 257 2.60 -24.19 2.71
N ILE A 258 3.40 -23.34 3.37
CA ILE A 258 4.85 -23.52 3.50
C ILE A 258 5.23 -24.60 4.54
N GLY A 259 4.25 -25.11 5.30
CA GLY A 259 4.40 -26.24 6.21
C GLY A 259 4.59 -25.87 7.69
N VAL A 260 4.10 -24.71 8.12
CA VAL A 260 3.99 -24.38 9.55
C VAL A 260 2.91 -25.26 10.19
N ASP A 261 3.22 -25.84 11.35
CA ASP A 261 2.25 -26.63 12.13
C ASP A 261 1.06 -25.77 12.58
N ASP A 262 -0.16 -26.32 12.50
CA ASP A 262 -1.38 -25.54 12.78
C ASP A 262 -1.49 -25.02 14.23
N ASP A 263 -0.76 -25.62 15.18
CA ASP A 263 -0.68 -25.18 16.58
C ASP A 263 0.23 -23.95 16.80
N LEU A 264 0.87 -23.46 15.74
CA LEU A 264 1.64 -22.21 15.69
C LEU A 264 0.88 -21.09 14.95
N ASN A 265 -0.36 -21.34 14.51
CA ASN A 265 -1.18 -20.34 13.84
C ASN A 265 -1.66 -19.25 14.80
N THR A 266 -1.56 -18.00 14.36
CA THR A 266 -2.03 -16.82 15.11
C THR A 266 -3.38 -16.37 14.56
N GLU A 267 -4.33 -16.03 15.44
CA GLU A 267 -5.67 -15.58 15.04
C GLU A 267 -5.80 -14.05 15.01
N SER A 268 -4.86 -13.34 15.63
CA SER A 268 -4.87 -11.88 15.72
C SER A 268 -3.46 -11.28 15.65
N ALA A 269 -3.39 -9.97 15.47
CA ALA A 269 -2.13 -9.24 15.54
C ALA A 269 -1.50 -9.31 16.94
N GLU A 270 -2.33 -9.34 17.97
CA GLU A 270 -1.93 -9.47 19.37
C GLU A 270 -1.29 -10.85 19.62
N ASP A 271 -1.91 -11.93 19.11
CA ASP A 271 -1.33 -13.28 19.16
C ASP A 271 0.02 -13.34 18.43
N GLY A 272 0.09 -12.74 17.25
CA GLY A 272 1.34 -12.67 16.48
C GLY A 272 2.45 -11.92 17.20
N ARG A 273 2.13 -10.78 17.83
CA ARG A 273 3.09 -10.02 18.67
C ARG A 273 3.54 -10.85 19.87
N PHE A 274 2.60 -11.51 20.54
CA PHE A 274 2.90 -12.36 21.69
C PHE A 274 3.84 -13.51 21.30
N LEU A 275 3.52 -14.27 20.25
CA LEU A 275 4.35 -15.39 19.78
C LEU A 275 5.73 -14.91 19.31
N MET A 276 5.80 -13.78 18.59
CA MET A 276 7.08 -13.22 18.15
C MET A 276 7.96 -12.84 19.34
N ASN A 277 7.39 -12.22 20.37
CA ASN A 277 8.13 -11.87 21.59
C ASN A 277 8.63 -13.12 22.32
N ALA A 278 7.79 -14.14 22.50
CA ALA A 278 8.20 -15.40 23.14
C ALA A 278 9.36 -16.08 22.39
N ILE A 279 9.33 -16.06 21.05
CA ILE A 279 10.44 -16.58 20.23
C ILE A 279 11.71 -15.74 20.41
N LEU A 280 11.59 -14.40 20.37
CA LEU A 280 12.73 -13.49 20.57
C LEU A 280 13.33 -13.62 21.97
N GLU A 281 12.53 -13.83 23.01
CA GLU A 281 13.03 -14.06 24.37
C GLU A 281 13.92 -15.32 24.45
N GLN A 282 13.57 -16.38 23.70
CA GLN A 282 14.36 -17.61 23.66
C GLN A 282 15.57 -17.55 22.72
N GLN A 283 15.50 -16.73 21.66
CA GLN A 283 16.45 -16.76 20.55
C GLN A 283 17.34 -15.52 20.40
N ALA A 284 16.87 -14.34 20.78
CA ALA A 284 17.59 -13.10 20.56
C ALA A 284 18.85 -13.07 21.42
N GLY A 285 20.02 -13.05 20.77
CA GLY A 285 21.28 -13.07 21.48
C GLY A 285 22.47 -13.14 20.54
N ARG A 286 23.66 -13.05 21.13
CA ARG A 286 24.91 -13.30 20.41
C ARG A 286 25.15 -14.80 20.31
N SER A 287 25.80 -15.25 19.23
CA SER A 287 26.15 -16.66 19.07
C SER A 287 27.05 -17.13 20.22
N THR A 288 26.67 -18.22 20.89
CA THR A 288 27.40 -18.72 22.08
C THR A 288 28.75 -19.33 21.74
N ASP A 289 28.99 -19.65 20.47
CA ASP A 289 30.25 -20.16 19.92
C ASP A 289 31.22 -19.03 19.51
N GLY A 290 30.90 -17.78 19.82
CA GLY A 290 31.68 -16.59 19.44
C GLY A 290 31.49 -16.17 17.98
N GLY A 291 30.56 -16.79 17.25
CA GLY A 291 30.22 -16.41 15.88
C GLY A 291 29.66 -14.99 15.77
N ARG A 292 29.93 -14.35 14.62
CA ARG A 292 29.45 -12.99 14.28
C ARG A 292 28.39 -13.02 13.18
N GLU A 293 27.67 -14.13 13.02
CA GLU A 293 26.77 -14.34 11.88
C GLU A 293 25.68 -13.27 11.79
N GLY A 294 25.03 -12.96 12.92
CA GLY A 294 23.98 -11.94 12.94
C GLY A 294 24.51 -10.54 12.61
N ILE A 295 25.73 -10.22 13.08
CA ILE A 295 26.42 -8.95 12.83
C ILE A 295 26.74 -8.85 11.33
N GLU A 296 27.44 -9.84 10.77
CA GLU A 296 27.84 -9.83 9.36
C GLU A 296 26.64 -9.79 8.40
N LEU A 297 25.56 -10.49 8.72
CA LEU A 297 24.33 -10.46 7.93
C LEU A 297 23.62 -9.09 8.01
N THR A 298 23.67 -8.43 9.17
CA THR A 298 23.10 -7.08 9.36
C THR A 298 23.94 -6.02 8.67
N ASP A 299 25.26 -6.12 8.76
CA ASP A 299 26.19 -5.25 8.05
C ASP A 299 25.97 -5.35 6.53
N ALA A 300 25.74 -6.54 5.99
CA ALA A 300 25.38 -6.71 4.58
C ALA A 300 24.08 -5.98 4.18
N CYS A 301 23.06 -5.95 5.06
CA CYS A 301 21.87 -5.12 4.84
C CYS A 301 22.23 -3.63 4.79
N ILE A 302 23.02 -3.16 5.76
CA ILE A 302 23.44 -1.75 5.89
C ILE A 302 24.28 -1.32 4.67
N ASP A 303 25.24 -2.14 4.27
CA ASP A 303 26.13 -1.89 3.14
C ASP A 303 25.37 -1.86 1.81
N LEU A 304 24.40 -2.75 1.64
CA LEU A 304 23.53 -2.71 0.46
C LEU A 304 22.76 -1.39 0.38
N MET A 305 22.17 -0.94 1.50
CA MET A 305 21.48 0.36 1.55
C MET A 305 22.44 1.52 1.28
N ASN A 306 23.64 1.50 1.87
CA ASN A 306 24.68 2.51 1.66
C ASN A 306 25.16 2.59 0.20
N SER A 307 25.28 1.45 -0.48
CA SER A 307 25.71 1.38 -1.89
C SER A 307 24.76 2.10 -2.86
N ARG A 308 23.53 2.39 -2.43
CA ARG A 308 22.49 3.02 -3.27
C ARG A 308 22.15 4.45 -2.86
N LEU A 309 22.44 4.84 -1.62
CA LEU A 309 22.24 6.19 -1.10
C LEU A 309 23.43 7.13 -1.34
N SER A 310 24.26 6.88 -2.36
CA SER A 310 25.59 7.49 -2.50
C SER A 310 25.65 9.00 -2.86
N PHE A 311 24.61 9.79 -2.57
CA PHE A 311 24.63 11.24 -2.77
C PHE A 311 24.42 12.00 -1.43
N GLY A 312 25.47 12.69 -0.96
CA GLY A 312 25.40 13.68 0.13
C GLY A 312 25.83 13.21 1.53
N PRO A 313 25.68 14.05 2.57
CA PRO A 313 26.19 13.85 3.94
C PRO A 313 25.48 12.75 4.76
N PHE A 314 24.81 11.79 4.11
CA PHE A 314 23.88 10.83 4.73
C PHE A 314 24.41 9.39 4.81
N LYS A 315 25.73 9.15 4.73
CA LYS A 315 26.35 7.81 4.73
C LYS A 315 26.05 6.94 5.96
N ASN A 316 25.58 7.51 7.06
CA ASN A 316 25.27 6.77 8.29
C ASN A 316 23.75 6.56 8.52
N LEU A 317 22.92 6.99 7.57
CA LEU A 317 21.46 6.96 7.71
C LEU A 317 20.88 5.52 7.76
N PRO A 318 21.40 4.52 7.01
CA PRO A 318 20.92 3.15 7.13
C PRO A 318 21.09 2.51 8.50
N SER A 319 22.21 2.74 9.18
CA SER A 319 22.43 2.25 10.55
C SER A 319 21.42 2.87 11.53
N VAL A 320 21.08 4.15 11.34
CA VAL A 320 20.03 4.84 12.11
C VAL A 320 18.65 4.25 11.84
N PHE A 321 18.32 3.92 10.57
CA PHE A 321 17.06 3.24 10.25
C PHE A 321 16.95 1.89 10.92
N VAL A 322 17.98 1.04 10.78
CA VAL A 322 17.97 -0.29 11.39
C VAL A 322 17.75 -0.15 12.90
N ARG A 323 18.52 0.72 13.57
CA ARG A 323 18.35 0.98 15.00
C ARG A 323 16.95 1.46 15.37
N PHE A 324 16.39 2.39 14.61
CA PHE A 324 15.05 2.92 14.85
C PHE A 324 13.97 1.83 14.75
N PHE A 325 14.04 0.99 13.71
CA PHE A 325 13.01 0.01 13.42
C PHE A 325 13.06 -1.21 14.34
N ILE A 326 14.25 -1.74 14.61
CA ILE A 326 14.40 -2.91 15.50
C ILE A 326 14.52 -2.52 16.97
N GLY A 327 14.93 -1.28 17.29
CA GLY A 327 15.15 -0.80 18.64
C GLY A 327 16.58 -1.06 19.16
N ASP A 328 17.01 -0.22 20.11
CA ASP A 328 18.40 -0.23 20.61
C ASP A 328 18.83 -1.57 21.21
N GLN A 329 17.92 -2.26 21.93
CA GLN A 329 18.19 -3.56 22.53
C GLN A 329 18.68 -4.59 21.50
N TYR A 330 17.97 -4.70 20.37
CA TYR A 330 18.30 -5.66 19.33
C TYR A 330 19.46 -5.17 18.45
N ALA A 331 19.55 -3.87 18.22
CA ALA A 331 20.67 -3.28 17.48
C ALA A 331 22.02 -3.41 18.21
N ASP A 332 22.03 -3.34 19.55
CA ASP A 332 23.22 -3.55 20.37
C ASP A 332 23.69 -5.03 20.34
N LEU A 333 22.77 -5.99 20.21
CA LEU A 333 23.11 -7.41 20.00
C LEU A 333 23.83 -7.61 18.66
N LEU A 334 23.43 -6.85 17.63
CA LEU A 334 23.97 -6.90 16.28
C LEU A 334 25.13 -5.95 16.03
N GLU A 335 25.58 -5.22 17.05
CA GLU A 335 26.69 -4.26 16.96
C GLU A 335 26.50 -3.19 15.87
N VAL A 336 25.26 -2.84 15.55
CA VAL A 336 24.97 -1.72 14.65
C VAL A 336 25.65 -0.47 15.22
N ALA A 337 26.19 0.40 14.37
CA ALA A 337 26.87 1.62 14.81
C ALA A 337 25.88 2.66 15.39
N LYS A 338 26.23 3.29 16.51
CA LYS A 338 25.50 4.45 17.04
C LYS A 338 25.87 5.69 16.22
N ALA A 339 24.95 6.64 16.15
CA ALA A 339 25.12 7.86 15.34
C ALA A 339 26.35 8.71 15.74
N ASP A 340 26.87 8.54 16.96
CA ASP A 340 27.92 9.39 17.54
C ASP A 340 29.36 8.90 17.27
N ASP A 341 29.57 7.75 16.61
CA ASP A 341 30.85 7.04 16.65
C ASP A 341 31.87 7.37 15.52
N LYS A 342 31.72 8.46 14.74
CA LYS A 342 32.77 8.98 13.82
C LYS A 342 32.49 10.39 13.27
N ASP A 343 33.24 11.37 13.81
CA ASP A 343 33.90 12.55 13.23
C ASP A 343 33.39 13.20 11.89
N ASP A 344 32.10 13.56 11.77
CA ASP A 344 31.62 14.47 10.71
C ASP A 344 30.67 15.55 11.29
N SER A 345 31.20 16.74 11.60
CA SER A 345 30.50 17.79 12.37
C SER A 345 29.20 18.31 11.74
N LEU A 346 29.09 18.35 10.41
CA LEU A 346 27.87 18.80 9.70
C LEU A 346 26.78 17.73 9.65
N ALA A 347 27.16 16.46 9.56
CA ALA A 347 26.23 15.35 9.69
C ALA A 347 25.76 15.24 11.14
N ILE A 348 26.66 15.46 12.11
CA ILE A 348 26.34 15.49 13.54
C ILE A 348 25.33 16.59 13.86
N ASP A 349 25.38 17.79 13.29
CA ASP A 349 24.36 18.82 13.56
C ASP A 349 22.98 18.45 12.98
N ALA A 350 22.94 17.90 11.75
CA ALA A 350 21.69 17.43 11.15
C ALA A 350 21.13 16.19 11.88
N ILE A 351 22.01 15.32 12.37
CA ILE A 351 21.71 14.07 13.08
C ILE A 351 21.39 14.33 14.55
N GLN A 352 22.02 15.30 15.22
CA GLN A 352 21.65 15.77 16.55
C GLN A 352 20.38 16.59 16.51
N TRP A 353 20.16 17.38 15.45
CA TRP A 353 18.84 17.98 15.21
C TRP A 353 17.79 16.88 15.01
N LEU A 354 18.06 15.85 14.20
CA LEU A 354 17.22 14.65 14.07
C LEU A 354 17.04 13.94 15.42
N ASP A 355 18.07 13.61 16.20
CA ASP A 355 18.00 12.89 17.49
C ASP A 355 17.27 13.71 18.56
N LYS A 356 17.53 15.02 18.62
CA LYS A 356 16.87 15.95 19.55
C LYS A 356 15.42 16.17 19.17
N SER A 357 15.10 16.24 17.87
CA SER A 357 13.73 16.17 17.33
C SER A 357 13.10 14.79 17.49
N PHE A 358 13.89 13.70 17.52
CA PHE A 358 13.43 12.32 17.77
C PHE A 358 13.07 12.11 19.25
N ARG A 359 13.71 12.84 20.18
CA ARG A 359 13.41 12.83 21.63
C ARG A 359 12.20 13.70 22.00
N SER A 360 11.85 14.70 21.21
CA SER A 360 10.61 15.49 21.37
C SER A 360 9.46 14.84 20.60
N GLY A 361 8.52 14.21 21.29
CA GLY A 361 7.57 13.24 20.73
C GLY A 361 6.57 13.70 19.64
N SER A 362 6.55 14.97 19.18
CA SER A 362 5.60 15.40 18.14
C SER A 362 6.12 15.26 16.70
N ASP A 363 7.44 15.38 16.48
CA ASP A 363 8.00 15.55 15.13
C ASP A 363 8.67 14.29 14.58
N ARG A 364 8.75 13.24 15.42
CA ARG A 364 9.38 11.93 15.17
C ARG A 364 8.86 11.25 13.90
N HIS A 365 7.57 11.39 13.63
CA HIS A 365 6.83 10.63 12.60
C HIS A 365 6.81 11.33 11.23
N LEU A 366 6.91 12.66 11.20
CA LEU A 366 6.82 13.47 9.97
C LEU A 366 8.13 13.43 9.16
N LEU A 367 9.27 13.53 9.84
CA LEU A 367 10.58 13.41 9.21
C LEU A 367 10.84 11.99 8.71
N MET A 368 10.49 10.96 9.48
CA MET A 368 10.68 9.58 9.06
C MET A 368 9.78 9.17 7.90
N GLY A 369 8.56 9.73 7.83
CA GLY A 369 7.71 9.61 6.64
C GLY A 369 8.31 10.28 5.41
N ALA A 370 8.99 11.43 5.55
CA ALA A 370 9.64 12.13 4.44
C ALA A 370 10.90 11.39 3.93
N VAL A 371 11.76 10.93 4.84
CA VAL A 371 12.99 10.22 4.49
C VAL A 371 12.70 8.78 4.04
N GLY A 372 11.72 8.11 4.67
CA GLY A 372 11.23 6.80 4.25
C GLY A 372 10.61 6.81 2.84
N ARG A 373 9.98 7.92 2.42
CA ARG A 373 9.51 8.14 1.03
C ARG A 373 10.67 8.24 0.04
N ALA A 374 11.67 9.06 0.36
CA ALA A 374 12.85 9.20 -0.49
C ALA A 374 13.59 7.87 -0.67
N PHE A 375 13.75 7.12 0.43
CA PHE A 375 14.37 5.79 0.40
C PHE A 375 13.50 4.76 -0.35
N SER A 376 12.18 4.72 -0.10
CA SER A 376 11.30 3.75 -0.76
C SER A 376 11.24 3.93 -2.28
N ASN A 377 11.35 5.17 -2.77
CA ASN A 377 11.37 5.43 -4.22
C ASN A 377 12.65 4.89 -4.86
N GLN A 378 13.80 5.06 -4.19
CA GLN A 378 15.09 4.59 -4.68
C GLN A 378 15.24 3.06 -4.57
N MET A 379 14.45 2.40 -3.72
CA MET A 379 14.35 0.94 -3.67
C MET A 379 13.65 0.34 -4.89
N ILE A 380 12.72 1.07 -5.52
CA ILE A 380 12.05 0.61 -6.74
C ILE A 380 13.06 0.58 -7.89
N ASP A 381 13.92 1.60 -7.99
CA ASP A 381 15.02 1.63 -8.95
C ASP A 381 15.98 0.45 -8.73
N LEU A 382 16.28 0.07 -7.48
CA LEU A 382 17.08 -1.10 -7.16
C LEU A 382 16.43 -2.40 -7.68
N LEU A 383 15.13 -2.57 -7.45
CA LEU A 383 14.39 -3.77 -7.87
C LEU A 383 14.32 -3.86 -9.39
N MET A 384 14.00 -2.74 -10.06
CA MET A 384 13.88 -2.67 -11.52
C MET A 384 15.22 -2.80 -12.25
N ALA A 385 16.31 -2.26 -11.67
CA ALA A 385 17.65 -2.37 -12.24
C ALA A 385 18.33 -3.72 -11.97
N TYR A 386 17.74 -4.59 -11.12
CA TYR A 386 18.34 -5.87 -10.80
C TYR A 386 18.15 -6.89 -11.92
N TYR A 387 19.28 -7.37 -12.46
CA TYR A 387 19.33 -8.44 -13.45
C TYR A 387 20.11 -9.64 -12.90
N ASN A 388 19.48 -10.81 -12.86
CA ASN A 388 20.13 -12.03 -12.42
C ASN A 388 20.87 -12.70 -13.60
N GLY A 389 22.15 -12.34 -13.78
CA GLY A 389 23.00 -12.90 -14.83
C GLY A 389 23.16 -14.43 -14.78
N ALA A 390 23.00 -15.06 -13.61
CA ALA A 390 23.11 -16.51 -13.44
C ALA A 390 21.84 -17.28 -13.87
N LYS A 391 20.66 -16.66 -13.79
CA LYS A 391 19.38 -17.26 -14.23
C LYS A 391 18.86 -16.70 -15.57
N ARG A 392 19.52 -15.67 -16.13
CA ARG A 392 19.03 -14.88 -17.28
C ARG A 392 17.60 -14.35 -17.08
N GLU A 393 17.26 -14.02 -15.84
CA GLU A 393 15.92 -13.56 -15.45
C GLU A 393 16.02 -12.14 -14.86
N GLN A 394 15.14 -11.26 -15.31
CA GLN A 394 14.90 -9.95 -14.68
C GLN A 394 13.97 -10.12 -13.48
N PHE A 395 14.07 -9.22 -12.50
CA PHE A 395 13.05 -9.10 -11.45
C PHE A 395 11.69 -8.86 -12.12
N TYR A 396 10.70 -9.71 -11.80
CA TYR A 396 9.39 -9.65 -12.43
C TYR A 396 8.41 -8.92 -11.51
N LEU A 397 7.98 -7.74 -11.94
CA LEU A 397 6.89 -7.00 -11.31
C LEU A 397 5.66 -7.06 -12.25
N PRO A 398 4.51 -7.57 -11.78
CA PRO A 398 3.26 -7.55 -12.54
C PRO A 398 2.87 -6.14 -12.97
N SER A 399 2.24 -5.99 -14.15
CA SER A 399 1.85 -4.68 -14.70
C SER A 399 0.98 -3.86 -13.73
N ALA A 400 0.06 -4.52 -13.03
CA ALA A 400 -0.79 -3.90 -12.01
C ALA A 400 -0.03 -3.28 -10.82
N LEU A 401 1.22 -3.72 -10.57
CA LEU A 401 2.12 -3.17 -9.55
C LEU A 401 3.09 -2.14 -10.16
N THR A 402 3.60 -2.35 -11.38
CA THR A 402 4.46 -1.37 -12.08
C THR A 402 3.75 -0.04 -12.27
N ASP A 403 2.48 -0.04 -12.70
CA ASP A 403 1.70 1.19 -12.92
C ASP A 403 1.53 2.03 -11.64
N THR A 404 1.60 1.37 -10.47
CA THR A 404 1.47 2.01 -9.17
C THR A 404 2.79 2.33 -8.48
N TRP A 405 3.88 1.64 -8.84
CA TRP A 405 5.17 1.72 -8.17
C TRP A 405 6.24 2.40 -8.98
N GLU A 406 6.11 2.52 -10.31
CA GLU A 406 7.02 3.34 -11.08
C GLU A 406 7.10 4.73 -10.47
N SER A 407 8.33 5.15 -10.18
CA SER A 407 8.60 6.52 -9.79
C SER A 407 8.38 7.39 -11.02
N GLU A 408 7.13 7.74 -11.30
CA GLU A 408 6.94 9.07 -11.80
C GLU A 408 7.46 9.99 -10.70
N LYS A 409 8.64 10.57 -10.96
CA LYS A 409 8.94 11.90 -10.39
C LYS A 409 7.64 12.69 -10.52
N PRO A 410 7.17 13.39 -9.49
CA PRO A 410 5.99 14.23 -9.63
C PRO A 410 6.33 15.36 -10.62
N ASP A 411 6.21 15.06 -11.90
CA ASP A 411 5.86 16.03 -12.91
C ASP A 411 4.33 15.98 -12.90
N PHE A 412 3.73 16.67 -11.92
CA PHE A 412 2.29 16.89 -11.88
C PHE A 412 1.90 17.83 -13.01
N ARG A 413 2.13 17.40 -14.24
CA ARG A 413 1.51 17.97 -15.40
C ARG A 413 0.54 16.94 -15.93
N ILE A 414 -0.70 17.04 -15.47
CA ILE A 414 -1.80 16.33 -16.11
C ILE A 414 -1.91 16.93 -17.52
N PRO A 415 -1.64 16.15 -18.58
CA PRO A 415 -1.79 16.66 -19.94
C PRO A 415 -3.28 16.90 -20.24
N PRO A 416 -3.60 17.76 -21.23
CA PRO A 416 -4.98 17.90 -21.68
C PRO A 416 -5.50 16.55 -22.21
N ALA A 417 -6.50 16.00 -21.54
CA ALA A 417 -7.22 14.82 -21.96
C ALA A 417 -7.97 15.08 -23.27
N GLN A 418 -8.05 14.05 -24.11
CA GLN A 418 -8.76 14.06 -25.38
C GLN A 418 -10.06 13.23 -25.34
N THR A 419 -10.18 12.32 -24.38
CA THR A 419 -11.31 11.38 -24.25
C THR A 419 -11.81 11.30 -22.81
N ILE A 420 -13.06 10.87 -22.64
CA ILE A 420 -13.64 10.68 -21.31
C ILE A 420 -12.90 9.60 -20.51
N GLU A 421 -12.36 8.57 -21.18
CA GLU A 421 -11.52 7.55 -20.57
C GLU A 421 -10.24 8.13 -19.97
N GLU A 422 -9.58 9.06 -20.66
CA GLU A 422 -8.38 9.76 -20.15
C GLU A 422 -8.72 10.63 -18.94
N VAL A 423 -9.87 11.32 -18.95
CA VAL A 423 -10.35 12.09 -17.79
C VAL A 423 -10.53 11.18 -16.58
N ILE A 424 -11.23 10.04 -16.74
CA ILE A 424 -11.44 9.06 -15.66
C ILE A 424 -10.10 8.52 -15.15
N PHE A 425 -9.18 8.20 -16.06
CA PHE A 425 -7.85 7.71 -15.73
C PHE A 425 -7.07 8.71 -14.86
N TYR A 426 -6.99 9.97 -15.28
CA TYR A 426 -6.27 10.99 -14.52
C TYR A 426 -6.96 11.34 -13.21
N LEU A 427 -8.30 11.39 -13.15
CA LEU A 427 -9.04 11.59 -11.90
C LEU A 427 -8.77 10.46 -10.90
N ASP A 428 -8.74 9.21 -11.34
CA ASP A 428 -8.40 8.06 -10.49
C ASP A 428 -6.96 8.13 -9.98
N LYS A 429 -6.01 8.45 -10.87
CA LYS A 429 -4.59 8.60 -10.52
C LYS A 429 -4.39 9.71 -9.48
N VAL A 430 -5.00 10.87 -9.71
CA VAL A 430 -4.91 12.03 -8.80
C VAL A 430 -5.62 11.75 -7.48
N ALA A 431 -6.83 11.16 -7.49
CA ALA A 431 -7.56 10.80 -6.27
C ALA A 431 -6.75 9.85 -5.38
N ARG A 432 -6.16 8.80 -5.96
CA ARG A 432 -5.30 7.85 -5.23
C ARG A 432 -4.02 8.49 -4.71
N HIS A 433 -3.42 9.39 -5.48
CA HIS A 433 -2.25 10.12 -5.02
C HIS A 433 -2.57 11.01 -3.81
N LEU A 434 -3.63 11.81 -3.89
CA LEU A 434 -4.06 12.70 -2.81
C LEU A 434 -4.55 11.91 -1.58
N ARG A 435 -5.18 10.75 -1.80
CA ARG A 435 -5.46 9.77 -0.73
C ARG A 435 -4.20 9.37 0.02
N SER A 436 -3.11 9.06 -0.68
CA SER A 436 -1.83 8.66 -0.05
C SER A 436 -1.22 9.77 0.82
N GLN A 437 -1.58 11.03 0.56
CA GLN A 437 -1.15 12.20 1.32
C GLN A 437 -2.16 12.64 2.39
N ASN A 438 -3.28 11.92 2.55
CA ASN A 438 -4.41 12.33 3.37
C ASN A 438 -4.93 13.74 3.01
N ASN A 439 -4.82 14.12 1.74
CA ASN A 439 -5.12 15.46 1.23
C ASN A 439 -6.61 15.57 0.84
N PRO A 440 -7.39 16.50 1.42
CA PRO A 440 -8.83 16.63 1.16
C PRO A 440 -9.20 16.89 -0.30
N ILE A 441 -8.28 17.40 -1.12
CA ILE A 441 -8.51 17.58 -2.56
C ILE A 441 -8.90 16.26 -3.24
N GLY A 442 -8.41 15.13 -2.73
CA GLY A 442 -8.76 13.80 -3.24
C GLY A 442 -10.25 13.45 -3.12
N LEU A 443 -11.00 14.07 -2.20
CA LEU A 443 -12.43 13.82 -2.00
C LEU A 443 -13.22 14.22 -3.25
N PHE A 444 -12.97 15.44 -3.74
CA PHE A 444 -13.64 15.92 -4.94
C PHE A 444 -13.17 15.15 -6.18
N CYS A 445 -11.88 14.81 -6.30
CA CYS A 445 -11.40 13.97 -7.41
C CYS A 445 -12.15 12.63 -7.48
N ALA A 446 -12.35 11.96 -6.34
CA ALA A 446 -13.06 10.68 -6.29
C ALA A 446 -14.54 10.81 -6.68
N VAL A 447 -15.22 11.82 -6.15
CA VAL A 447 -16.62 12.11 -6.53
C VAL A 447 -16.72 12.46 -8.01
N TYR A 448 -15.83 13.31 -8.51
CA TYR A 448 -15.84 13.73 -9.90
C TYR A 448 -15.62 12.54 -10.84
N LYS A 449 -14.66 11.65 -10.53
CA LYS A 449 -14.46 10.40 -11.26
C LYS A 449 -15.76 9.59 -11.40
N LEU A 450 -16.49 9.41 -10.30
CA LEU A 450 -17.74 8.65 -10.32
C LEU A 450 -18.78 9.31 -11.24
N VAL A 451 -18.88 10.65 -11.18
CA VAL A 451 -19.79 11.43 -12.03
C VAL A 451 -19.43 11.27 -13.50
N THR A 452 -18.15 11.34 -13.85
CA THR A 452 -17.67 11.15 -15.22
C THR A 452 -17.91 9.72 -15.73
N ILE A 453 -17.71 8.69 -14.90
CA ILE A 453 -18.07 7.30 -15.26
C ILE A 453 -19.55 7.23 -15.62
N ARG A 454 -20.42 7.88 -14.85
CA ARG A 454 -21.86 7.85 -15.10
C ARG A 454 -22.25 8.54 -16.41
N VAL A 455 -21.55 9.62 -16.78
CA VAL A 455 -21.68 10.27 -18.10
C VAL A 455 -21.24 9.31 -19.21
N GLN A 456 -20.09 8.65 -19.06
CA GLN A 456 -19.60 7.63 -20.00
C GLN A 456 -20.60 6.50 -20.19
N GLU A 457 -21.21 6.00 -19.11
CA GLU A 457 -22.24 4.97 -19.20
C GLU A 457 -23.52 5.49 -19.89
N GLY A 458 -23.91 6.74 -19.64
CA GLY A 458 -25.02 7.39 -20.34
C GLY A 458 -24.78 7.53 -21.84
N LEU A 459 -23.55 7.84 -22.25
CA LEU A 459 -23.12 7.86 -23.66
C LEU A 459 -23.20 6.45 -24.27
N ARG A 460 -22.69 5.42 -23.59
CA ARG A 460 -22.77 4.02 -24.04
C ARG A 460 -24.22 3.52 -24.16
N ALA A 461 -25.11 4.02 -23.31
CA ALA A 461 -26.53 3.71 -23.33
C ALA A 461 -27.36 4.56 -24.32
N ASN A 462 -26.73 5.42 -25.13
CA ASN A 462 -27.38 6.33 -26.08
C ASN A 462 -28.48 7.21 -25.43
N ARG A 463 -28.26 7.70 -24.20
CA ARG A 463 -29.23 8.57 -23.50
C ARG A 463 -29.20 10.03 -23.99
N PHE A 464 -28.08 10.46 -24.57
CA PHE A 464 -27.86 11.83 -25.04
C PHE A 464 -28.17 11.96 -26.53
N ASP A 465 -28.79 13.08 -26.92
CA ASP A 465 -29.16 13.37 -28.31
C ASP A 465 -27.93 13.77 -29.14
N ASN A 466 -26.95 14.45 -28.51
CA ASN A 466 -25.69 14.90 -29.12
C ASN A 466 -24.49 14.28 -28.38
N PRO A 467 -24.19 12.98 -28.57
CA PRO A 467 -23.18 12.27 -27.79
C PRO A 467 -21.74 12.80 -27.99
N VAL A 468 -21.41 13.29 -29.19
CA VAL A 468 -20.07 13.82 -29.49
C VAL A 468 -19.82 15.13 -28.74
N GLU A 469 -20.75 16.07 -28.81
CA GLU A 469 -20.67 17.32 -28.07
C GLU A 469 -20.74 17.09 -26.56
N MET A 470 -21.53 16.12 -26.11
CA MET A 470 -21.61 15.76 -24.69
C MET A 470 -20.26 15.24 -24.15
N GLU A 471 -19.57 14.38 -24.92
CA GLU A 471 -18.21 13.94 -24.57
C GLU A 471 -17.23 15.13 -24.58
N GLN A 472 -17.30 16.02 -25.57
CA GLN A 472 -16.45 17.22 -25.62
C GLN A 472 -16.66 18.15 -24.42
N VAL A 473 -17.90 18.28 -23.94
CA VAL A 473 -18.22 19.05 -22.73
C VAL A 473 -17.59 18.38 -21.50
N ASP A 474 -17.71 17.06 -21.34
CA ASP A 474 -17.12 16.33 -20.21
C ASP A 474 -15.58 16.41 -20.22
N VAL A 475 -14.95 16.22 -21.38
CA VAL A 475 -13.49 16.36 -21.55
C VAL A 475 -13.04 17.80 -21.27
N GLY A 476 -13.78 18.79 -21.76
CA GLY A 476 -13.51 20.20 -21.48
C GLY A 476 -13.57 20.54 -19.99
N PHE A 477 -14.53 19.97 -19.26
CA PHE A 477 -14.62 20.04 -17.80
C PHE A 477 -13.38 19.47 -17.13
N GLY A 478 -13.00 18.24 -17.49
CA GLY A 478 -11.81 17.57 -16.96
C GLY A 478 -10.56 18.43 -17.12
N ASN A 479 -10.35 18.96 -18.32
CA ASN A 479 -9.19 19.78 -18.64
C ASN A 479 -9.11 21.08 -17.84
N ARG A 480 -10.23 21.78 -17.62
CA ARG A 480 -10.24 22.98 -16.77
C ARG A 480 -9.89 22.66 -15.32
N TYR A 481 -10.41 21.55 -14.79
CA TYR A 481 -10.06 21.10 -13.44
C TYR A 481 -8.57 20.71 -13.33
N PHE A 482 -8.05 19.97 -14.31
CA PHE A 482 -6.64 19.58 -14.37
C PHE A 482 -5.71 20.79 -14.47
N GLU A 483 -6.08 21.81 -15.26
CA GLU A 483 -5.35 23.07 -15.33
C GLU A 483 -5.33 23.78 -13.96
N ALA A 484 -6.47 23.84 -13.27
CA ALA A 484 -6.54 24.43 -11.94
C ALA A 484 -5.67 23.68 -10.92
N LEU A 485 -5.67 22.34 -10.96
CA LEU A 485 -4.79 21.51 -10.12
C LEU A 485 -3.31 21.74 -10.43
N ASN A 486 -2.92 21.70 -11.71
CA ASN A 486 -1.55 21.95 -12.15
C ASN A 486 -1.08 23.33 -11.65
N ASN A 487 -1.88 24.38 -11.83
CA ASN A 487 -1.55 25.73 -11.36
C ASN A 487 -1.37 25.78 -9.84
N TYR A 488 -2.26 25.14 -9.08
CA TYR A 488 -2.18 25.12 -7.62
C TYR A 488 -0.91 24.43 -7.11
N PHE A 489 -0.56 23.26 -7.67
CA PHE A 489 0.63 22.52 -7.27
C PHE A 489 1.94 23.17 -7.77
N ASP A 490 1.89 23.96 -8.84
CA ASP A 490 2.98 24.83 -9.30
C ASP A 490 3.22 26.06 -8.39
N GLY A 491 2.36 26.27 -7.38
CA GLY A 491 2.38 27.48 -6.55
C GLY A 491 1.91 28.74 -7.27
N LYS A 492 1.26 28.59 -8.44
CA LYS A 492 0.59 29.68 -9.15
C LYS A 492 -0.82 29.87 -8.60
N THR A 493 -1.37 31.07 -8.78
CA THR A 493 -2.75 31.35 -8.39
C THR A 493 -3.70 30.70 -9.39
N ALA A 494 -4.53 29.75 -8.93
CA ALA A 494 -5.65 29.25 -9.72
C ALA A 494 -6.75 30.31 -9.81
N THR A 495 -7.74 30.12 -10.69
CA THR A 495 -8.93 30.99 -10.75
C THR A 495 -9.61 31.07 -9.39
N SER A 496 -10.20 32.22 -9.04
CA SER A 496 -10.69 32.51 -7.69
C SER A 496 -11.60 31.43 -7.07
N PRO A 497 -12.55 30.80 -7.81
CA PRO A 497 -13.38 29.73 -7.26
C PRO A 497 -12.58 28.46 -6.90
N TRP A 498 -11.64 28.05 -7.77
CA TRP A 498 -10.76 26.90 -7.52
C TRP A 498 -9.75 27.17 -6.41
N GLN A 499 -9.12 28.34 -6.40
CA GLN A 499 -8.21 28.76 -5.35
C GLN A 499 -8.89 28.71 -3.97
N LEU A 500 -10.13 29.23 -3.87
CA LEU A 500 -10.93 29.16 -2.66
C LEU A 500 -11.19 27.71 -2.22
N SER A 501 -11.51 26.82 -3.16
CA SER A 501 -11.70 25.40 -2.87
C SER A 501 -10.42 24.75 -2.32
N PHE A 502 -9.28 24.94 -3.00
CA PHE A 502 -7.99 24.37 -2.55
C PHE A 502 -7.53 24.94 -1.20
N GLU A 503 -7.83 26.21 -0.90
CA GLU A 503 -7.61 26.78 0.42
C GLU A 503 -8.56 26.22 1.48
N ALA A 504 -9.82 25.96 1.12
CA ALA A 504 -10.80 25.35 2.01
C ALA A 504 -10.37 23.94 2.46
N ALA A 505 -9.69 23.18 1.59
CA ALA A 505 -9.08 21.88 1.91
C ALA A 505 -8.10 21.94 3.09
N ARG A 506 -7.51 23.11 3.38
CA ARG A 506 -6.55 23.32 4.48
C ARG A 506 -7.21 23.76 5.78
N THR A 507 -8.54 23.90 5.79
CA THR A 507 -9.30 24.40 6.93
C THR A 507 -10.19 23.31 7.52
N LEU A 508 -10.58 23.47 8.79
CA LEU A 508 -11.47 22.54 9.46
C LEU A 508 -12.93 22.78 9.03
N ILE A 509 -13.34 22.07 7.98
CA ILE A 509 -14.70 22.03 7.44
C ILE A 509 -15.15 20.57 7.30
N THR A 510 -16.46 20.36 7.17
CA THR A 510 -17.02 19.01 6.94
C THR A 510 -16.67 18.48 5.55
N THR A 511 -16.77 17.16 5.38
CA THR A 511 -16.55 16.49 4.10
C THR A 511 -17.50 17.04 3.03
N ASP A 512 -18.78 17.20 3.37
CA ASP A 512 -19.81 17.75 2.49
C ASP A 512 -19.45 19.18 2.08
N GLN A 513 -19.15 20.07 3.04
CA GLN A 513 -18.78 21.46 2.75
C GLN A 513 -17.59 21.57 1.78
N TYR A 514 -16.59 20.70 1.92
CA TYR A 514 -15.45 20.69 1.01
C TYR A 514 -15.88 20.30 -0.41
N ILE A 515 -16.59 19.17 -0.55
CA ILE A 515 -17.05 18.66 -1.85
C ILE A 515 -17.92 19.70 -2.55
N PHE A 516 -18.83 20.36 -1.84
CA PHE A 516 -19.68 21.39 -2.44
C PHE A 516 -18.94 22.66 -2.81
N THR A 517 -17.91 23.04 -2.05
CA THR A 517 -17.07 24.20 -2.43
C THR A 517 -16.38 23.93 -3.76
N ALA A 518 -15.86 22.72 -3.95
CA ALA A 518 -15.23 22.29 -5.20
C ALA A 518 -16.25 22.12 -6.34
N ALA A 519 -17.39 21.47 -6.08
CA ALA A 519 -18.46 21.30 -7.06
C ALA A 519 -19.01 22.65 -7.55
N ASN A 520 -19.11 23.66 -6.68
CA ASN A 520 -19.50 25.00 -7.09
C ASN A 520 -18.49 25.64 -8.06
N ALA A 521 -17.18 25.46 -7.85
CA ALA A 521 -16.19 25.94 -8.81
C ALA A 521 -16.38 25.25 -10.18
N HIS A 522 -16.64 23.95 -10.15
CA HIS A 522 -16.79 23.16 -11.37
C HIS A 522 -18.10 23.47 -12.14
N ILE A 523 -19.23 23.55 -11.43
CA ILE A 523 -20.55 23.72 -12.04
C ILE A 523 -20.83 25.19 -12.35
N SER A 524 -20.54 26.10 -11.43
CA SER A 524 -20.91 27.51 -11.59
C SER A 524 -19.92 28.28 -12.47
N TYR A 525 -18.64 27.87 -12.50
CA TYR A 525 -17.59 28.57 -13.24
C TYR A 525 -17.10 27.82 -14.49
N ASP A 526 -16.78 26.52 -14.41
CA ASP A 526 -16.24 25.81 -15.59
C ASP A 526 -17.34 25.48 -16.61
N LEU A 527 -18.52 25.01 -16.17
CA LEU A 527 -19.63 24.62 -17.06
C LEU A 527 -19.99 25.68 -18.11
N PRO A 528 -20.23 26.95 -17.74
CA PRO A 528 -20.66 27.93 -18.72
C PRO A 528 -19.60 28.25 -19.76
N ILE A 529 -18.33 28.15 -19.37
CA ILE A 529 -17.19 28.43 -20.23
C ILE A 529 -17.05 27.30 -21.27
N VAL A 530 -17.03 26.05 -20.80
CA VAL A 530 -16.86 24.88 -21.66
C VAL A 530 -18.01 24.76 -22.65
N VAL A 531 -19.26 24.90 -22.20
CA VAL A 531 -20.42 24.81 -23.09
C VAL A 531 -20.40 25.89 -24.17
N ALA A 532 -20.08 27.13 -23.81
CA ALA A 532 -19.95 28.22 -24.79
C ALA A 532 -18.80 28.01 -25.79
N GLU A 533 -17.75 27.27 -25.40
CA GLU A 533 -16.61 26.94 -26.26
C GLU A 533 -16.90 25.77 -27.20
N VAL A 534 -17.49 24.68 -26.71
CA VAL A 534 -17.87 23.50 -27.52
C VAL A 534 -18.92 23.86 -28.58
N TYR A 535 -19.88 24.73 -28.22
CA TYR A 535 -20.93 25.17 -29.14
C TYR A 535 -20.59 26.43 -29.91
N LYS A 536 -19.34 26.91 -29.89
CA LYS A 536 -18.94 28.10 -30.64
C LYS A 536 -19.23 27.94 -32.14
N GLY A 537 -20.13 28.76 -32.66
CA GLY A 537 -20.54 28.71 -34.07
C GLY A 537 -21.56 27.61 -34.40
N LYS A 538 -22.09 26.93 -33.39
CA LYS A 538 -23.22 26.00 -33.47
C LYS A 538 -24.45 26.60 -32.78
N ASP A 539 -25.61 25.99 -32.96
CA ASP A 539 -26.80 26.37 -32.20
C ASP A 539 -26.73 25.75 -30.80
N LEU A 540 -26.59 26.60 -29.77
CA LEU A 540 -26.53 26.19 -28.37
C LEU A 540 -27.84 25.54 -27.90
N GLU A 541 -28.98 25.86 -28.50
CA GLU A 541 -30.28 25.29 -28.07
C GLU A 541 -30.35 23.78 -28.31
N LEU A 542 -29.53 23.22 -29.22
CA LEU A 542 -29.40 21.78 -29.41
C LEU A 542 -28.87 21.05 -28.17
N PHE A 543 -28.11 21.74 -27.31
CA PHE A 543 -27.58 21.15 -26.09
C PHE A 543 -28.57 21.15 -24.93
N LYS A 544 -29.67 21.88 -25.03
CA LYS A 544 -30.53 22.17 -23.87
C LYS A 544 -31.13 20.90 -23.27
N ASP A 545 -31.58 19.98 -24.11
CA ASP A 545 -32.19 18.73 -23.65
C ASP A 545 -31.15 17.80 -23.02
N ASP A 546 -29.94 17.72 -23.60
CA ASP A 546 -28.81 16.99 -23.02
C ASP A 546 -28.33 17.61 -21.70
N PHE A 547 -28.36 18.94 -21.59
CA PHE A 547 -28.04 19.66 -20.35
C PHE A 547 -29.01 19.29 -19.22
N VAL A 548 -30.31 19.17 -19.52
CA VAL A 548 -31.32 18.71 -18.54
C VAL A 548 -31.08 17.26 -18.15
N LYS A 549 -30.91 16.36 -19.12
CA LYS A 549 -30.62 14.93 -18.88
C LYS A 549 -29.37 14.72 -18.02
N MET A 550 -28.33 15.51 -18.25
CA MET A 550 -27.10 15.51 -17.46
C MET A 550 -27.36 15.95 -16.01
N ASN A 551 -28.15 17.00 -15.81
CA ASN A 551 -28.50 17.48 -14.48
C ASN A 551 -29.34 16.48 -13.69
N ASP A 552 -30.25 15.76 -14.33
CA ASP A 552 -31.05 14.70 -13.70
C ASP A 552 -30.14 13.57 -13.21
N LEU A 553 -29.20 13.13 -14.07
CA LEU A 553 -28.20 12.12 -13.73
C LEU A 553 -27.32 12.54 -12.55
N PHE A 554 -26.98 13.83 -12.45
CA PHE A 554 -26.27 14.37 -11.28
C PHE A 554 -27.14 14.46 -10.02
N GLY A 555 -28.45 14.68 -10.16
CA GLY A 555 -29.40 14.71 -9.03
C GLY A 555 -29.53 13.35 -8.37
N ASP A 556 -29.74 12.30 -9.16
CA ASP A 556 -29.84 10.92 -8.68
C ASP A 556 -28.56 10.45 -7.97
N MET A 557 -27.41 10.78 -8.53
CA MET A 557 -26.11 10.49 -7.91
C MET A 557 -25.91 11.24 -6.60
N TYR A 558 -26.35 12.49 -6.53
CA TYR A 558 -26.23 13.30 -5.33
C TYR A 558 -27.03 12.70 -4.16
N ASP A 559 -28.28 12.33 -4.40
CA ASP A 559 -29.14 11.76 -3.35
C ASP A 559 -28.56 10.45 -2.81
N GLN A 560 -28.08 9.57 -3.70
CA GLN A 560 -27.49 8.29 -3.30
C GLN A 560 -26.11 8.43 -2.66
N MET A 561 -25.26 9.33 -3.17
CA MET A 561 -23.95 9.59 -2.57
C MET A 561 -24.12 10.17 -1.17
N ASN A 562 -25.04 11.13 -0.98
CA ASN A 562 -25.33 11.72 0.31
C ASN A 562 -25.92 10.72 1.31
N ASP A 563 -26.73 9.77 0.85
CA ASP A 563 -27.26 8.70 1.68
C ASP A 563 -26.20 7.66 2.08
N ASN A 564 -25.30 7.32 1.17
CA ASN A 564 -24.24 6.35 1.43
C ASN A 564 -23.09 6.95 2.24
N VAL A 565 -22.58 8.13 1.85
CA VAL A 565 -21.51 8.87 2.55
C VAL A 565 -22.01 9.41 3.89
N GLY A 566 -23.24 9.93 3.95
CA GLY A 566 -23.85 10.44 5.17
C GLY A 566 -24.13 9.38 6.23
N ARG A 567 -24.37 8.12 5.84
CA ARG A 567 -24.48 6.98 6.79
C ARG A 567 -23.15 6.54 7.37
N ILE A 568 -22.05 6.73 6.64
CA ILE A 568 -20.72 6.24 7.03
C ILE A 568 -20.00 7.24 7.96
N PHE A 569 -20.19 8.55 7.77
CA PHE A 569 -19.36 9.57 8.44
C PHE A 569 -20.07 10.41 9.51
N ARG A 570 -21.36 10.20 9.80
CA ARG A 570 -22.13 11.02 10.76
C ARG A 570 -22.33 10.33 12.12
N PRO A 571 -22.20 11.05 13.26
CA PRO A 571 -22.48 10.50 14.57
C PRO A 571 -23.99 10.36 14.81
N PHE A 572 -24.41 9.25 15.45
CA PHE A 572 -25.79 9.03 15.88
C PHE A 572 -26.24 10.08 16.91
N GLY A 573 -27.19 10.96 16.56
CA GLY A 573 -27.84 11.87 17.51
C GLY A 573 -28.91 12.81 16.88
N THR A 574 -30.09 12.90 17.50
CA THR A 574 -31.30 13.57 16.96
C THR A 574 -31.14 15.06 16.63
N MET A 575 -30.28 15.78 17.37
CA MET A 575 -30.01 17.20 17.11
C MET A 575 -29.14 17.39 15.84
N VAL A 576 -28.22 16.46 15.56
CA VAL A 576 -27.32 16.51 14.39
C VAL A 576 -28.11 16.22 13.11
N THR A 577 -29.08 15.31 13.15
CA THR A 577 -29.97 14.98 12.02
C THR A 577 -30.83 16.19 11.61
N TYR A 578 -31.45 16.88 12.58
CA TYR A 578 -32.29 18.06 12.30
C TYR A 578 -31.55 19.20 11.58
N PHE A 579 -30.32 19.51 12.04
CA PHE A 579 -29.50 20.53 11.38
C PHE A 579 -28.97 20.06 10.03
N SER A 580 -28.68 18.76 9.89
CA SER A 580 -28.22 18.20 8.62
C SER A 580 -29.28 18.25 7.53
N ASP A 581 -30.54 17.94 7.81
CA ASP A 581 -31.60 17.96 6.79
C ASP A 581 -31.88 19.38 6.28
N ARG A 582 -31.79 20.37 7.18
CA ARG A 582 -31.86 21.80 6.82
C ARG A 582 -30.70 22.22 5.92
N ILE A 583 -29.50 21.69 6.15
CA ILE A 583 -28.30 21.96 5.34
C ILE A 583 -28.44 21.29 3.96
N LYS A 584 -28.86 20.03 3.90
CA LYS A 584 -29.15 19.31 2.64
C LYS A 584 -30.14 20.07 1.76
N ALA A 585 -31.22 20.60 2.35
CA ALA A 585 -32.21 21.38 1.61
C ALA A 585 -31.63 22.69 1.03
N VAL A 586 -30.72 23.34 1.77
CA VAL A 586 -30.02 24.54 1.28
C VAL A 586 -29.03 24.18 0.19
N GLU A 587 -28.28 23.09 0.33
CA GLU A 587 -27.34 22.58 -0.67
C GLU A 587 -28.06 22.22 -1.98
N GLN A 588 -29.17 21.48 -1.92
CA GLN A 588 -29.99 21.17 -3.10
C GLN A 588 -30.53 22.44 -3.77
N ALA A 589 -31.05 23.40 -2.99
CA ALA A 589 -31.56 24.66 -3.54
C ALA A 589 -30.45 25.49 -4.23
N VAL A 590 -29.26 25.56 -3.62
CA VAL A 590 -28.09 26.24 -4.20
C VAL A 590 -27.60 25.54 -5.46
N MET A 591 -27.60 24.22 -5.49
CA MET A 591 -27.21 23.43 -6.66
C MET A 591 -28.19 23.59 -7.83
N ASN A 592 -29.49 23.54 -7.57
CA ASN A 592 -30.52 23.71 -8.59
C ASN A 592 -30.48 25.13 -9.18
N ALA A 593 -30.39 26.15 -8.32
CA ALA A 593 -30.22 27.53 -8.76
C ALA A 593 -28.89 27.73 -9.51
N GLY A 594 -27.81 27.08 -9.06
CA GLY A 594 -26.51 27.12 -9.71
C GLY A 594 -26.53 26.56 -11.14
N ARG A 595 -27.28 25.48 -11.39
CA ARG A 595 -27.44 24.86 -12.72
C ARG A 595 -28.25 25.73 -13.68
N GLU A 596 -29.36 26.29 -13.24
CA GLU A 596 -30.17 27.21 -14.06
C GLU A 596 -29.38 28.50 -14.39
N GLN A 597 -28.63 29.00 -13.41
CA GLN A 597 -27.72 30.12 -13.61
C GLN A 597 -26.57 29.76 -14.57
N ALA A 598 -26.03 28.54 -14.48
CA ALA A 598 -24.97 28.08 -15.38
C ALA A 598 -25.45 28.05 -16.84
N TRP A 599 -26.69 27.61 -17.11
CA TRP A 599 -27.28 27.67 -18.45
C TRP A 599 -27.42 29.13 -18.95
N THR A 600 -27.92 30.01 -18.09
CA THR A 600 -28.06 31.44 -18.41
C THR A 600 -26.71 32.08 -18.74
N ASN A 601 -25.68 31.77 -17.95
CA ASN A 601 -24.32 32.25 -18.17
C ASN A 601 -23.69 31.64 -19.44
N SER A 602 -23.98 30.38 -19.76
CA SER A 602 -23.53 29.71 -20.99
C SER A 602 -24.08 30.45 -22.21
N ARG A 603 -25.37 30.78 -22.19
CA ARG A 603 -26.06 31.54 -23.24
C ARG A 603 -25.47 32.93 -23.39
N ALA A 604 -25.23 33.65 -22.29
CA ALA A 604 -24.63 34.98 -22.31
C ALA A 604 -23.21 34.95 -22.90
N LEU A 605 -22.37 33.99 -22.50
CA LEU A 605 -21.02 33.82 -23.03
C LEU A 605 -21.00 33.42 -24.51
N HIS A 606 -21.97 32.61 -24.96
CA HIS A 606 -22.12 32.22 -26.36
C HIS A 606 -22.60 33.38 -27.25
N GLN A 607 -23.45 34.27 -26.72
CA GLN A 607 -24.00 35.41 -27.44
C GLN A 607 -23.10 36.65 -27.47
N ALA A 608 -22.01 36.67 -26.69
CA ALA A 608 -21.06 37.78 -26.63
C ALA A 608 -20.46 38.06 -28.01
N LYS A 609 -20.60 39.30 -28.49
CA LYS A 609 -20.18 39.69 -29.86
C LYS A 609 -18.76 40.22 -29.91
N THR A 610 -18.24 40.69 -28.77
CA THR A 610 -16.91 41.28 -28.67
C THR A 610 -16.08 40.57 -27.60
N GLU A 611 -14.76 40.51 -27.81
CA GLU A 611 -13.85 39.92 -26.82
C GLU A 611 -13.90 40.67 -25.48
N THR A 612 -14.09 41.99 -25.50
CA THR A 612 -14.22 42.80 -24.28
C THR A 612 -15.45 42.45 -23.47
N GLU A 613 -16.60 42.23 -24.13
CA GLU A 613 -17.84 41.77 -23.48
C GLU A 613 -17.65 40.37 -22.88
N ARG A 614 -17.03 39.44 -23.62
CA ARG A 614 -16.71 38.09 -23.12
C ARG A 614 -15.82 38.15 -21.87
N GLN A 615 -14.76 38.96 -21.89
CA GLN A 615 -13.85 39.10 -20.74
C GLN A 615 -14.54 39.70 -19.52
N GLN A 616 -15.48 40.64 -19.70
CA GLN A 616 -16.26 41.20 -18.60
C GLN A 616 -17.20 40.14 -18.00
N LEU A 617 -17.91 39.39 -18.83
CA LEU A 617 -18.77 38.29 -18.39
C LEU A 617 -17.98 37.21 -17.63
N LEU A 618 -16.78 36.86 -18.08
CA LEU A 618 -15.90 35.91 -17.37
C LEU A 618 -15.48 36.42 -15.99
N LYS A 619 -15.14 37.70 -15.85
CA LYS A 619 -14.82 38.31 -14.55
C LYS A 619 -16.01 38.30 -13.60
N ASP A 620 -17.19 38.66 -14.11
CA ASP A 620 -18.41 38.67 -13.32
C ASP A 620 -18.79 37.24 -12.89
N LEU A 621 -18.65 36.26 -13.78
CA LEU A 621 -18.85 34.84 -13.49
C LEU A 621 -17.88 34.32 -12.42
N GLU A 622 -16.60 34.66 -12.52
CA GLU A 622 -15.57 34.29 -11.55
C GLU A 622 -15.90 34.85 -10.16
N ALA A 623 -16.25 36.15 -10.09
CA ALA A 623 -16.57 36.83 -8.84
C ALA A 623 -17.85 36.26 -8.19
N GLN A 624 -18.88 35.99 -8.98
CA GLN A 624 -20.14 35.38 -8.50
C GLN A 624 -19.90 33.96 -7.97
N SER A 625 -19.16 33.14 -8.73
CA SER A 625 -18.84 31.76 -8.36
C SER A 625 -17.99 31.70 -7.10
N ALA A 626 -16.99 32.58 -6.97
CA ALA A 626 -16.15 32.67 -5.77
C ALA A 626 -16.95 33.15 -4.54
N LYS A 627 -17.90 34.08 -4.73
CA LYS A 627 -18.79 34.54 -3.65
C LYS A 627 -19.67 33.41 -3.13
N MET A 628 -20.26 32.60 -4.03
CA MET A 628 -21.09 31.45 -3.65
C MET A 628 -20.26 30.37 -2.95
N GLY A 629 -19.11 30.00 -3.50
CA GLY A 629 -18.21 29.02 -2.89
C GLY A 629 -17.77 29.44 -1.49
N ARG A 630 -17.53 30.75 -1.27
CA ARG A 630 -17.16 31.28 0.05
C ARG A 630 -18.28 31.13 1.07
N LEU A 631 -19.54 31.27 0.64
CA LEU A 631 -20.70 31.09 1.52
C LEU A 631 -20.83 29.64 1.99
N VAL A 632 -20.53 28.67 1.11
CA VAL A 632 -20.53 27.23 1.42
C VAL A 632 -19.34 26.86 2.33
N ALA A 633 -18.14 27.30 1.97
CA ALA A 633 -16.92 27.00 2.74
C ALA A 633 -16.92 27.69 4.12
N ARG A 634 -17.49 28.90 4.22
CA ARG A 634 -17.50 29.75 5.41
C ARG A 634 -18.87 30.38 5.63
N PRO A 635 -19.86 29.60 6.08
CA PRO A 635 -21.20 30.13 6.35
C PRO A 635 -21.18 31.10 7.55
N PRO A 636 -22.26 31.90 7.72
CA PRO A 636 -22.40 32.81 8.87
C PRO A 636 -22.19 32.11 10.21
N TRP A 637 -21.74 32.88 11.22
CA TRP A 637 -21.25 32.34 12.50
C TRP A 637 -22.24 31.41 13.24
N LEU A 638 -23.55 31.67 13.10
CA LEU A 638 -24.62 30.85 13.68
C LEU A 638 -24.63 29.39 13.18
N LEU A 639 -24.26 29.17 11.91
CA LEU A 639 -24.15 27.83 11.31
C LEU A 639 -22.74 27.25 11.43
N ARG A 640 -21.72 28.12 11.53
CA ARG A 640 -20.32 27.72 11.56
C ARG A 640 -19.94 26.92 12.81
N LEU A 641 -20.42 27.30 13.99
CA LEU A 641 -20.07 26.61 15.24
C LEU A 641 -20.58 25.15 15.28
N PRO A 642 -21.86 24.87 14.96
CA PRO A 642 -22.33 23.49 14.80
C PRO A 642 -21.56 22.69 13.75
N LEU A 643 -21.27 23.29 12.59
CA LEU A 643 -20.52 22.62 11.51
C LEU A 643 -19.09 22.26 11.90
N MET A 644 -18.39 23.14 12.63
CA MET A 644 -17.06 22.83 13.18
C MET A 644 -17.11 21.70 14.20
N TYR A 645 -18.18 21.60 14.99
CA TYR A 645 -18.39 20.48 15.89
C TYR A 645 -18.58 19.18 15.12
N VAL A 646 -19.42 19.19 14.07
CA VAL A 646 -19.62 18.04 13.18
C VAL A 646 -18.30 17.64 12.51
N ALA A 647 -17.55 18.57 11.93
CA ALA A 647 -16.28 18.31 11.25
C ALA A 647 -15.23 17.62 12.16
N ARG A 648 -15.22 17.93 13.46
CA ARG A 648 -14.34 17.26 14.45
C ARG A 648 -14.82 15.87 14.86
N LYS A 649 -16.11 15.59 14.68
CA LYS A 649 -16.77 14.34 15.06
C LYS A 649 -16.99 13.40 13.87
N GLU A 650 -16.72 13.84 12.64
CA GLU A 650 -16.76 12.99 11.46
C GLU A 650 -15.77 11.83 11.61
N PHE A 651 -16.27 10.63 11.33
CA PHE A 651 -15.49 9.41 11.41
C PHE A 651 -14.52 9.28 10.23
N GLY A 652 -13.36 8.65 10.46
CA GLY A 652 -12.39 8.32 9.42
C GLY A 652 -11.46 9.47 9.00
N THR A 653 -10.26 9.10 8.56
CA THR A 653 -9.31 10.03 7.94
C THR A 653 -9.78 10.45 6.55
N THR A 654 -9.25 11.54 6.01
CA THR A 654 -9.50 11.93 4.61
C THR A 654 -9.17 10.80 3.64
N ALA A 655 -8.05 10.11 3.86
CA ALA A 655 -7.64 8.97 3.04
C ALA A 655 -8.70 7.85 3.05
N HIS A 656 -9.23 7.51 4.23
CA HIS A 656 -10.31 6.54 4.37
C HIS A 656 -11.59 6.99 3.62
N LYS A 657 -11.96 8.27 3.74
CA LYS A 657 -13.13 8.83 3.05
C LYS A 657 -12.97 8.77 1.53
N VAL A 658 -11.80 9.13 1.01
CA VAL A 658 -11.48 9.02 -0.43
C VAL A 658 -11.52 7.56 -0.89
N ASP A 659 -11.03 6.62 -0.07
CA ASP A 659 -11.08 5.20 -0.41
C ASP A 659 -12.51 4.68 -0.54
N VAL A 660 -13.37 5.02 0.41
CA VAL A 660 -14.81 4.72 0.36
C VAL A 660 -15.43 5.29 -0.92
N MET A 661 -15.13 6.56 -1.25
CA MET A 661 -15.65 7.22 -2.45
C MET A 661 -15.10 6.65 -3.78
N LEU A 662 -13.95 5.99 -3.77
CA LEU A 662 -13.39 5.37 -4.98
C LEU A 662 -14.05 4.01 -5.32
N ARG A 663 -14.83 3.43 -4.40
CA ARG A 663 -15.52 2.15 -4.62
C ARG A 663 -16.72 2.34 -5.54
N THR A 664 -16.67 1.74 -6.73
CA THR A 664 -17.77 1.75 -7.72
C THR A 664 -19.04 1.06 -7.23
N ALA A 665 -18.98 0.30 -6.14
CA ALA A 665 -20.15 -0.28 -5.46
C ALA A 665 -21.16 0.77 -4.93
N LEU A 666 -20.79 2.05 -4.94
CA LEU A 666 -21.67 3.18 -4.63
C LEU A 666 -22.48 3.69 -5.84
N LEU A 667 -22.25 3.16 -7.04
CA LEU A 667 -22.98 3.55 -8.26
C LEU A 667 -24.27 2.73 -8.40
N PRO A 668 -25.43 3.36 -8.63
CA PRO A 668 -26.67 2.65 -8.93
C PRO A 668 -26.59 1.93 -10.28
N THR A 669 -27.27 0.79 -10.39
CA THR A 669 -27.53 0.16 -11.68
C THR A 669 -28.37 1.07 -12.57
N ILE A 670 -27.94 1.25 -13.82
CA ILE A 670 -28.69 1.97 -14.85
C ILE A 670 -29.92 1.14 -15.21
N SER A 671 -31.11 1.72 -15.04
CA SER A 671 -32.36 1.17 -15.59
C SER A 671 -32.52 1.46 -17.08
#